data_AF-A0A8H3LSX9-F1
#
_entry.id   AF-A0A8H3LSX9-F1
#
_cell.length_a   1.000
_cell.length_b   1.000
_cell.length_c   1.000
_cell.angle_alpha   90.00
_cell.angle_beta   90.00
_cell.angle_gamma   90.00
#
_symmetry.space_group_name_H-M   'P 1'
#
loop_
_entity.id
_entity.type
_entity.pdbx_description
1 polymer ?
#
loop_
_entity_poly.entity_id
_entity_poly.type
_entity_poly.pdbx_seq_one_letter_code
_entity_poly.pdbx_strand_id
1 'polypeptide(L)'
;MEQVDNDVTIHSDVNINRPKVWAQTRQEVCETLAYFRSYQSGVYHKDNVVYAYLLDAFGAKRDFCNGRVIISHGGGKSSKQNDKYELSKSQLPTDNSIKSLLNNYGSCAILRTWAEHEDSKDGEDSTDLTDEESLIDNIPSETKTRTKTNKHKTKSEPFIRWKFRFEWIDTQEFLPWWEYPTETMRTDMMDLDYSDNTSHSPLYQDPTCSKCKKRSFRIYESWMCLNCLCESFWKVWNPIKKKWEIAPQDLQYNQKFLSPGFISEEIFSIPLPYSIIPPPIKINDIGAYTLMHWRGFHCRRCGRVSCRVKWSCWECPNCRKTLLAPKTIVSKSMLIDPYRPVFIGPATDCEGSILDGSNITRERTILSNGAVLVTYRFPEENQIFHYVSNEICNEMPDIFLRDFQEIDNEQLKRHPIKCRMETQIFARQFTLNVGEHYRFALELNTVPWVEAPRVCSDTLSYVQNIIKDFLPGVSHDFNQMLVAMYMEGQKMSWHDDGEKGVGPIIVSLSLGSPAEMKIRRKPKKDSTKSENKSENKSEEVEEAASSSESKKRKSKSKKENVSDEIADWISLFPITRRSGPDLLLTLNHGDLVIMAGKTLQENYDHMVIWINDKRKRSIMTKDSKIWDRVLIKELAIYRNG
;
A
#
# COMPACT_ATOMS: atom_id res chain seq x y z
N MET A 1 10.55 16.03 -38.21
CA MET A 1 9.35 15.61 -37.46
C MET A 1 8.75 16.86 -36.85
N GLU A 2 7.48 17.11 -37.11
CA GLU A 2 6.82 18.35 -36.71
C GLU A 2 6.54 18.37 -35.21
N GLN A 3 6.66 19.54 -34.57
CA GLN A 3 6.15 19.74 -33.22
C GLN A 3 4.63 19.79 -33.30
N VAL A 4 3.98 18.67 -32.99
CA VAL A 4 2.52 18.59 -32.85
C VAL A 4 2.12 19.27 -31.53
N ASP A 5 2.05 20.61 -31.56
CA ASP A 5 1.69 21.42 -30.40
C ASP A 5 0.16 21.43 -30.21
N ASN A 6 -0.37 20.25 -29.85
CA ASN A 6 -1.79 20.02 -29.60
C ASN A 6 -2.24 20.81 -28.37
N ASP A 7 -2.76 22.02 -28.54
CA ASP A 7 -3.14 22.96 -27.47
C ASP A 7 -4.40 22.56 -26.66
N VAL A 8 -4.59 21.25 -26.50
CA VAL A 8 -5.56 20.56 -25.65
C VAL A 8 -5.27 20.93 -24.19
N THR A 9 -6.08 21.82 -23.62
CA THR A 9 -6.07 22.13 -22.18
C THR A 9 -7.25 21.43 -21.48
N ILE A 10 -7.34 21.52 -20.15
CA ILE A 10 -8.56 21.09 -19.41
C ILE A 10 -9.85 21.80 -19.88
N HIS A 11 -9.72 22.92 -20.59
CA HIS A 11 -10.81 23.74 -21.13
C HIS A 11 -11.02 23.61 -22.64
N SER A 12 -10.20 22.82 -23.36
CA SER A 12 -10.43 22.56 -24.80
C SER A 12 -11.64 21.65 -25.01
N ASP A 13 -12.35 21.81 -26.12
CA ASP A 13 -13.63 21.14 -26.38
C ASP A 13 -13.59 19.61 -26.27
N VAL A 14 -12.45 19.00 -26.67
CA VAL A 14 -12.17 17.55 -26.54
C VAL A 14 -12.12 17.03 -25.09
N ASN A 15 -12.23 17.91 -24.09
CA ASN A 15 -12.26 17.61 -22.65
C ASN A 15 -13.55 18.13 -21.95
N ILE A 16 -14.58 18.55 -22.69
CA ILE A 16 -15.86 18.99 -22.11
C ILE A 16 -16.58 17.77 -21.50
N ASN A 17 -16.82 16.71 -22.28
CA ASN A 17 -17.44 15.46 -21.82
C ASN A 17 -16.39 14.45 -21.32
N ARG A 18 -15.47 14.87 -20.44
CA ARG A 18 -14.43 14.00 -19.87
C ARG A 18 -14.20 14.24 -18.37
N PRO A 19 -13.88 13.18 -17.60
CA PRO A 19 -13.56 13.30 -16.18
C PRO A 19 -12.38 14.26 -15.97
N LYS A 20 -12.58 15.28 -15.11
CA LYS A 20 -11.53 16.27 -14.79
C LYS A 20 -10.32 15.66 -14.09
N VAL A 21 -10.49 14.47 -13.49
CA VAL A 21 -9.43 13.65 -12.89
C VAL A 21 -9.67 12.19 -13.29
N TRP A 22 -8.72 11.53 -13.95
CA TRP A 22 -8.83 10.11 -14.33
C TRP A 22 -7.51 9.36 -14.25
N ALA A 23 -7.55 8.04 -14.20
CA ALA A 23 -6.39 7.15 -14.13
C ALA A 23 -6.58 5.96 -15.06
N GLN A 24 -5.48 5.30 -15.46
CA GLN A 24 -5.50 4.00 -16.14
C GLN A 24 -5.26 2.84 -15.17
N THR A 25 -4.62 3.07 -14.01
CA THR A 25 -4.46 2.04 -12.97
C THR A 25 -4.77 2.54 -11.56
N ARG A 26 -5.19 1.61 -10.70
CA ARG A 26 -5.37 1.83 -9.25
C ARG A 26 -4.09 2.30 -8.55
N GLN A 27 -2.90 2.05 -9.11
CA GLN A 27 -1.66 2.58 -8.56
C GLN A 27 -1.53 4.09 -8.81
N GLU A 28 -1.89 4.59 -9.99
CA GLU A 28 -1.85 6.04 -10.29
C GLU A 28 -2.77 6.82 -9.33
N VAL A 29 -3.97 6.27 -9.07
CA VAL A 29 -4.92 6.73 -8.04
C VAL A 29 -4.24 6.76 -6.66
N CYS A 30 -3.71 5.61 -6.22
CA CYS A 30 -3.13 5.41 -4.89
C CYS A 30 -1.80 6.14 -4.64
N GLU A 31 -1.11 6.61 -5.67
CA GLU A 31 0.11 7.44 -5.52
C GLU A 31 -0.19 8.95 -5.67
N THR A 32 -1.22 9.33 -6.41
CA THR A 32 -1.53 10.73 -6.70
C THR A 32 -2.56 11.33 -5.75
N LEU A 33 -3.76 10.76 -5.65
CA LEU A 33 -4.92 11.42 -5.02
C LEU A 33 -4.75 11.50 -3.50
N ALA A 34 -5.06 12.64 -2.86
CA ALA A 34 -4.86 12.77 -1.40
C ALA A 34 -5.72 11.77 -0.59
N TYR A 35 -6.93 11.53 -1.08
CA TYR A 35 -8.05 10.87 -0.42
C TYR A 35 -8.22 9.38 -0.74
N PHE A 36 -7.31 8.73 -1.49
CA PHE A 36 -7.37 7.29 -1.74
C PHE A 36 -5.98 6.63 -1.68
N ARG A 37 -5.83 5.56 -0.89
CA ARG A 37 -4.59 4.77 -0.74
C ARG A 37 -4.83 3.26 -0.73
N SER A 38 -6.02 2.79 -1.11
CA SER A 38 -6.40 1.39 -1.01
C SER A 38 -6.07 0.61 -2.28
N TYR A 39 -4.88 0.00 -2.33
CA TYR A 39 -4.40 -0.72 -3.52
C TYR A 39 -5.23 -1.98 -3.87
N GLN A 40 -6.02 -2.52 -2.93
CA GLN A 40 -6.68 -3.84 -3.05
C GLN A 40 -8.13 -3.88 -2.53
N SER A 41 -8.72 -2.74 -2.16
CA SER A 41 -10.11 -2.67 -1.64
C SER A 41 -10.80 -1.41 -2.16
N GLY A 42 -12.05 -1.52 -2.59
CA GLY A 42 -12.86 -0.37 -3.01
C GLY A 42 -13.09 0.65 -1.88
N VAL A 43 -13.11 0.22 -0.62
CA VAL A 43 -13.24 1.12 0.53
C VAL A 43 -11.85 1.58 0.98
N TYR A 44 -11.59 2.90 0.97
CA TYR A 44 -10.44 3.49 1.66
C TYR A 44 -10.89 4.21 2.94
N HIS A 45 -10.37 3.74 4.07
CA HIS A 45 -10.71 4.22 5.40
C HIS A 45 -9.46 4.30 6.30
N LYS A 46 -9.52 5.16 7.32
CA LYS A 46 -8.47 5.37 8.32
C LYS A 46 -9.11 5.80 9.64
N ASP A 47 -8.63 5.28 10.77
CA ASP A 47 -9.13 5.60 12.13
C ASP A 47 -10.66 5.40 12.31
N ASN A 48 -11.25 4.45 11.57
CA ASN A 48 -12.69 4.16 11.44
C ASN A 48 -13.51 5.25 10.70
N VAL A 49 -12.86 6.15 9.96
CA VAL A 49 -13.48 7.14 9.06
C VAL A 49 -13.23 6.73 7.61
N VAL A 50 -14.24 6.83 6.74
CA VAL A 50 -14.11 6.58 5.29
C VAL A 50 -13.73 7.88 4.59
N TYR A 51 -12.73 7.80 3.71
CA TYR A 51 -12.24 8.96 2.97
C TYR A 51 -12.69 8.91 1.50
N ALA A 52 -12.76 7.71 0.92
CA ALA A 52 -13.28 7.52 -0.43
C ALA A 52 -13.76 6.08 -0.65
N TYR A 53 -14.69 5.94 -1.59
CA TYR A 53 -15.20 4.68 -2.10
C TYR A 53 -14.90 4.60 -3.60
N LEU A 54 -14.43 3.44 -4.06
CA LEU A 54 -14.13 3.14 -5.46
C LEU A 54 -15.02 1.98 -5.91
N LEU A 55 -15.87 2.24 -6.90
CA LEU A 55 -16.57 1.21 -7.68
C LEU A 55 -15.54 0.48 -8.57
N ASP A 56 -15.77 -0.80 -8.82
CA ASP A 56 -14.82 -1.74 -9.43
C ASP A 56 -15.59 -2.92 -10.05
N ALA A 57 -14.93 -3.74 -10.87
CA ALA A 57 -15.53 -4.84 -11.66
C ALA A 57 -16.17 -6.02 -10.87
N PHE A 58 -16.44 -5.87 -9.57
CA PHE A 58 -16.97 -6.92 -8.69
C PHE A 58 -18.29 -6.50 -8.01
N GLY A 59 -19.31 -6.20 -8.81
CA GLY A 59 -20.66 -5.93 -8.32
C GLY A 59 -21.32 -7.14 -7.63
N ALA A 60 -22.13 -6.86 -6.60
CA ALA A 60 -22.92 -7.85 -5.86
C ALA A 60 -24.38 -7.88 -6.32
N LYS A 61 -25.15 -8.89 -5.90
CA LYS A 61 -26.58 -8.96 -6.20
C LYS A 61 -27.28 -7.69 -5.70
N ARG A 62 -28.03 -7.01 -6.57
CA ARG A 62 -28.71 -5.71 -6.32
C ARG A 62 -27.74 -4.56 -5.96
N ASP A 63 -26.54 -4.49 -6.55
CA ASP A 63 -25.90 -3.16 -6.69
C ASP A 63 -26.63 -2.39 -7.81
N PHE A 64 -26.58 -1.06 -7.79
CA PHE A 64 -27.29 -0.18 -8.74
C PHE A 64 -26.54 1.14 -8.91
N CYS A 65 -26.54 1.70 -10.12
CA CYS A 65 -25.99 3.01 -10.44
C CYS A 65 -26.89 3.69 -11.48
N ASN A 66 -27.13 4.99 -11.33
CA ASN A 66 -27.71 5.85 -12.38
C ASN A 66 -26.98 7.21 -12.47
N GLY A 67 -25.69 7.23 -12.13
CA GLY A 67 -24.86 8.44 -12.04
C GLY A 67 -25.15 9.32 -10.82
N ARG A 68 -26.42 9.60 -10.52
CA ARG A 68 -26.86 10.46 -9.40
C ARG A 68 -27.09 9.73 -8.08
N VAL A 69 -27.47 8.46 -8.12
CA VAL A 69 -27.63 7.57 -6.97
C VAL A 69 -26.85 6.28 -7.21
N ILE A 70 -26.07 5.88 -6.22
CA ILE A 70 -25.27 4.66 -6.23
C ILE A 70 -25.68 3.81 -5.03
N ILE A 71 -26.03 2.55 -5.28
CA ILE A 71 -26.19 1.52 -4.25
C ILE A 71 -25.07 0.51 -4.48
N SER A 72 -24.17 0.41 -3.50
CA SER A 72 -23.08 -0.57 -3.53
C SER A 72 -22.93 -1.24 -2.15
N HIS A 73 -22.00 -2.18 -2.04
CA HIS A 73 -21.79 -2.98 -0.84
C HIS A 73 -20.46 -2.68 -0.13
N GLY A 74 -20.35 -3.12 1.11
CA GLY A 74 -19.09 -3.06 1.86
C GLY A 74 -18.14 -4.19 1.45
N GLY A 75 -16.87 -3.88 1.20
CA GLY A 75 -15.88 -4.89 0.78
C GLY A 75 -15.46 -5.85 1.91
N GLY A 76 -15.18 -7.10 1.57
CA GLY A 76 -14.66 -8.12 2.49
C GLY A 76 -15.47 -9.43 2.53
N LYS A 77 -14.93 -10.44 3.23
CA LYS A 77 -15.46 -11.81 3.40
C LYS A 77 -15.75 -12.60 2.10
N SER A 78 -15.38 -12.06 0.94
CA SER A 78 -15.56 -12.71 -0.35
C SER A 78 -14.32 -13.53 -0.71
N SER A 79 -14.53 -14.68 -1.36
CA SER A 79 -13.50 -15.57 -1.88
C SER A 79 -13.65 -15.72 -3.40
N LYS A 80 -12.53 -15.96 -4.10
CA LYS A 80 -12.55 -16.16 -5.55
C LYS A 80 -13.01 -17.59 -5.87
N GLN A 81 -14.07 -17.74 -6.66
CA GLN A 81 -14.62 -19.01 -7.16
C GLN A 81 -14.97 -18.85 -8.64
N ASN A 82 -14.51 -19.75 -9.50
CA ASN A 82 -14.78 -19.74 -10.96
C ASN A 82 -14.59 -18.33 -11.58
N ASP A 83 -13.42 -17.76 -11.29
CA ASP A 83 -12.97 -16.40 -11.58
C ASP A 83 -13.80 -15.21 -11.05
N LYS A 84 -15.01 -15.42 -10.55
CA LYS A 84 -15.86 -14.42 -9.89
C LYS A 84 -15.55 -14.34 -8.37
N TYR A 85 -15.88 -13.23 -7.72
CA TYR A 85 -15.69 -13.03 -6.27
C TYR A 85 -17.03 -13.11 -5.53
N GLU A 86 -17.24 -14.19 -4.78
CA GLU A 86 -18.50 -14.47 -4.11
C GLU A 86 -18.36 -14.43 -2.59
N LEU A 87 -19.45 -14.13 -1.88
CA LEU A 87 -19.45 -14.05 -0.43
C LEU A 87 -19.24 -15.44 0.18
N SER A 88 -18.24 -15.58 1.05
CA SER A 88 -17.85 -16.86 1.66
C SER A 88 -18.06 -16.92 3.18
N LYS A 89 -18.32 -15.76 3.81
CA LYS A 89 -18.78 -15.63 5.20
C LYS A 89 -19.65 -14.37 5.30
N SER A 90 -20.59 -14.36 6.24
CA SER A 90 -21.38 -13.16 6.56
C SER A 90 -20.50 -11.98 7.00
N GLN A 91 -20.86 -10.78 6.55
CA GLN A 91 -20.23 -9.51 6.92
C GLN A 91 -20.81 -8.99 8.24
N LEU A 92 -19.93 -8.54 9.13
CA LEU A 92 -20.28 -8.10 10.48
C LEU A 92 -20.11 -6.58 10.63
N PRO A 93 -20.92 -5.91 11.48
CA PRO A 93 -20.73 -4.49 11.81
C PRO A 93 -19.36 -4.15 12.41
N THR A 94 -18.62 -5.15 12.89
CA THR A 94 -17.27 -5.03 13.46
C THR A 94 -16.16 -5.15 12.42
N ASP A 95 -16.44 -5.61 11.19
CA ASP A 95 -15.44 -5.70 10.13
C ASP A 95 -14.96 -4.31 9.71
N ASN A 96 -13.65 -4.11 9.59
CA ASN A 96 -13.03 -2.79 9.45
C ASN A 96 -13.63 -1.88 8.36
N SER A 97 -13.96 -2.45 7.20
CA SER A 97 -14.64 -1.75 6.09
C SER A 97 -16.07 -1.36 6.44
N ILE A 98 -16.87 -2.33 6.91
CA ILE A 98 -18.29 -2.19 7.27
C ILE A 98 -18.44 -1.20 8.41
N LYS A 99 -17.67 -1.39 9.49
CA LYS A 99 -17.60 -0.51 10.67
C LYS A 99 -17.29 0.94 10.27
N SER A 100 -16.33 1.14 9.37
CA SER A 100 -15.98 2.49 8.91
C SER A 100 -17.11 3.10 8.09
N LEU A 101 -17.73 2.37 7.16
CA LEU A 101 -18.86 2.88 6.37
C LEU A 101 -20.08 3.20 7.27
N LEU A 102 -20.38 2.34 8.26
CA LEU A 102 -21.44 2.58 9.25
C LEU A 102 -21.16 3.81 10.13
N ASN A 103 -19.91 4.03 10.53
CA ASN A 103 -19.49 5.24 11.25
C ASN A 103 -19.61 6.53 10.43
N ASN A 104 -19.80 6.44 9.11
CA ASN A 104 -19.97 7.58 8.21
C ASN A 104 -21.43 7.70 7.69
N TYR A 105 -22.34 6.88 8.20
CA TYR A 105 -23.78 7.05 7.97
C TYR A 105 -24.24 8.40 8.53
N GLY A 106 -24.92 9.19 7.70
CA GLY A 106 -25.37 10.54 8.06
C GLY A 106 -24.29 11.63 8.01
N SER A 107 -23.06 11.30 7.60
CA SER A 107 -22.07 12.29 7.13
C SER A 107 -22.04 12.33 5.60
N CYS A 108 -21.37 13.34 5.02
CA CYS A 108 -21.57 13.90 3.67
C CYS A 108 -21.32 12.97 2.44
N ALA A 109 -21.97 11.81 2.38
CA ALA A 109 -22.27 11.01 1.17
C ALA A 109 -23.15 9.79 1.50
N ILE A 110 -23.01 9.16 2.68
CA ILE A 110 -23.63 7.86 3.01
C ILE A 110 -24.98 8.08 3.69
N LEU A 111 -26.04 8.07 2.89
CA LEU A 111 -27.36 8.48 3.34
C LEU A 111 -28.21 7.34 3.89
N ARG A 112 -28.01 6.09 3.45
CA ARG A 112 -28.74 4.92 3.97
C ARG A 112 -27.85 3.67 3.98
N THR A 113 -27.97 2.84 5.01
CA THR A 113 -27.21 1.59 5.19
C THR A 113 -28.12 0.45 5.65
N TRP A 114 -27.95 -0.76 5.11
CA TRP A 114 -28.71 -1.93 5.54
C TRP A 114 -27.93 -3.23 5.40
N ALA A 115 -28.38 -4.26 6.12
CA ALA A 115 -27.97 -5.63 5.92
C ALA A 115 -28.99 -6.35 5.03
N GLU A 116 -28.52 -7.30 4.21
CA GLU A 116 -29.38 -8.15 3.39
C GLU A 116 -28.85 -9.57 3.25
N HIS A 117 -29.73 -10.51 2.88
CA HIS A 117 -29.33 -11.87 2.53
C HIS A 117 -28.87 -11.97 1.07
N GLU A 118 -27.74 -12.64 0.89
CA GLU A 118 -27.25 -13.16 -0.37
C GLU A 118 -27.16 -14.68 -0.25
N ASP A 119 -28.05 -15.40 -0.95
CA ASP A 119 -27.93 -16.84 -1.13
C ASP A 119 -26.62 -17.14 -1.87
N SER A 120 -25.79 -18.04 -1.34
CA SER A 120 -24.71 -18.64 -2.14
C SER A 120 -25.35 -19.34 -3.34
N LYS A 121 -25.00 -18.94 -4.56
CA LYS A 121 -25.59 -19.55 -5.76
C LYS A 121 -25.10 -20.99 -5.92
N ASP A 122 -26.04 -21.92 -6.10
CA ASP A 122 -25.77 -23.12 -6.89
C ASP A 122 -25.33 -22.68 -8.30
N GLY A 123 -24.35 -23.36 -8.89
CA GLY A 123 -23.70 -22.95 -10.14
C GLY A 123 -24.62 -22.97 -11.37
N GLU A 124 -25.31 -21.86 -11.60
CA GLU A 124 -25.92 -21.49 -12.89
C GLU A 124 -25.36 -20.15 -13.35
N ASP A 125 -24.95 -20.09 -14.63
CA ASP A 125 -24.42 -18.87 -15.24
C ASP A 125 -25.45 -17.74 -15.21
N SER A 126 -25.22 -16.75 -14.34
CA SER A 126 -25.71 -15.40 -14.62
C SER A 126 -24.83 -14.80 -15.70
N THR A 127 -25.46 -14.53 -16.84
CA THR A 127 -24.98 -13.71 -17.96
C THR A 127 -24.15 -12.54 -17.48
N ASP A 128 -23.10 -12.24 -18.23
CA ASP A 128 -22.11 -11.26 -17.82
C ASP A 128 -22.70 -9.86 -17.63
N LEU A 129 -22.26 -9.23 -16.54
CA LEU A 129 -22.44 -7.83 -16.20
C LEU A 129 -21.05 -7.28 -15.88
N THR A 130 -20.16 -7.42 -16.87
CA THR A 130 -18.73 -7.10 -16.79
C THR A 130 -18.26 -6.33 -18.03
N ASP A 131 -19.09 -5.40 -18.48
CA ASP A 131 -18.70 -4.32 -19.39
C ASP A 131 -18.79 -3.01 -18.60
N GLU A 132 -17.68 -2.26 -18.48
CA GLU A 132 -17.66 -1.01 -17.71
C GLU A 132 -18.61 0.06 -18.28
N GLU A 133 -18.89 -0.01 -19.60
CA GLU A 133 -19.84 0.85 -20.30
C GLU A 133 -21.30 0.57 -19.90
N SER A 134 -21.64 -0.69 -19.54
CA SER A 134 -23.00 -1.11 -19.17
C SER A 134 -23.50 -0.54 -17.83
N LEU A 135 -22.60 0.04 -17.03
CA LEU A 135 -22.92 0.76 -15.78
C LEU A 135 -23.10 2.27 -15.98
N ILE A 136 -22.91 2.77 -17.20
CA ILE A 136 -23.04 4.17 -17.59
C ILE A 136 -24.28 4.36 -18.48
N ASP A 137 -24.49 3.45 -19.44
CA ASP A 137 -25.66 3.49 -20.33
C ASP A 137 -26.91 2.87 -19.68
N ASN A 138 -27.94 3.70 -19.47
CA ASN A 138 -29.21 3.32 -18.82
C ASN A 138 -30.10 2.42 -19.71
N ILE A 139 -29.72 1.15 -19.90
CA ILE A 139 -30.47 0.18 -20.71
C ILE A 139 -31.23 -0.82 -19.81
N PRO A 140 -32.58 -0.85 -19.81
CA PRO A 140 -33.34 -1.86 -19.08
C PRO A 140 -33.22 -3.25 -19.73
N SER A 141 -32.78 -4.25 -18.97
CA SER A 141 -32.66 -5.63 -19.45
C SER A 141 -34.03 -6.32 -19.57
N GLU A 142 -34.46 -6.63 -20.79
CA GLU A 142 -35.77 -7.24 -21.06
C GLU A 142 -35.97 -8.65 -20.48
N THR A 143 -37.21 -8.98 -20.13
CA THR A 143 -37.59 -10.23 -19.46
C THR A 143 -37.69 -11.41 -20.44
N LYS A 144 -36.91 -12.48 -20.22
CA LYS A 144 -37.09 -13.77 -20.90
C LYS A 144 -37.32 -14.91 -19.91
N THR A 145 -38.53 -15.44 -19.89
CA THR A 145 -38.97 -16.56 -19.05
C THR A 145 -38.50 -17.91 -19.61
N ARG A 146 -38.01 -18.80 -18.75
CA ARG A 146 -37.82 -20.22 -19.09
C ARG A 146 -37.99 -21.11 -17.86
N THR A 147 -38.78 -22.18 -18.02
CA THR A 147 -39.12 -23.14 -16.96
C THR A 147 -37.93 -24.03 -16.59
N LYS A 148 -37.81 -24.37 -15.30
CA LYS A 148 -36.80 -25.31 -14.77
C LYS A 148 -37.48 -26.41 -13.97
N THR A 149 -36.97 -27.64 -14.09
CA THR A 149 -37.43 -28.81 -13.35
C THR A 149 -36.61 -28.98 -12.06
N ASN A 150 -37.29 -29.06 -10.92
CA ASN A 150 -36.63 -29.12 -9.61
C ASN A 150 -35.85 -30.43 -9.42
N LYS A 151 -34.58 -30.32 -9.00
CA LYS A 151 -33.91 -31.33 -8.18
C LYS A 151 -33.65 -30.70 -6.81
N HIS A 152 -34.28 -31.23 -5.77
CA HIS A 152 -34.04 -30.77 -4.41
C HIS A 152 -32.63 -31.18 -3.95
N LYS A 153 -31.81 -30.18 -3.60
CA LYS A 153 -30.67 -30.32 -2.70
C LYS A 153 -30.85 -29.39 -1.51
N THR A 154 -30.17 -29.68 -0.41
CA THR A 154 -30.23 -28.92 0.83
C THR A 154 -29.58 -27.54 0.65
N LYS A 155 -30.38 -26.47 0.79
CA LYS A 155 -29.85 -25.10 0.82
C LYS A 155 -28.85 -24.92 1.96
N SER A 156 -27.70 -24.33 1.64
CA SER A 156 -26.86 -23.60 2.58
C SER A 156 -27.61 -22.43 3.21
N GLU A 157 -27.17 -21.99 4.39
CA GLU A 157 -27.67 -20.74 4.97
C GLU A 157 -27.18 -19.54 4.16
N PRO A 158 -28.02 -18.50 3.95
CA PRO A 158 -27.64 -17.31 3.19
C PRO A 158 -26.65 -16.45 3.99
N PHE A 159 -25.72 -15.81 3.30
CA PHE A 159 -24.77 -14.89 3.93
C PHE A 159 -25.36 -13.49 4.07
N ILE A 160 -24.89 -12.75 5.08
CA ILE A 160 -25.24 -11.35 5.27
C ILE A 160 -24.26 -10.47 4.50
N ARG A 161 -24.75 -9.64 3.57
CA ARG A 161 -23.99 -8.54 2.93
C ARG A 161 -24.49 -7.20 3.47
N TRP A 162 -23.59 -6.24 3.67
CA TRP A 162 -23.94 -4.86 4.00
C TRP A 162 -23.93 -3.97 2.76
N LYS A 163 -24.96 -3.14 2.65
CA LYS A 163 -25.26 -2.25 1.53
C LYS A 163 -25.33 -0.80 1.98
N PHE A 164 -24.95 0.10 1.08
CA PHE A 164 -24.73 1.52 1.31
C PHE A 164 -25.27 2.30 0.10
N ARG A 165 -26.15 3.28 0.35
CA ARG A 165 -26.66 4.21 -0.66
C ARG A 165 -25.91 5.53 -0.56
N PHE A 166 -25.29 5.92 -1.66
CA PHE A 166 -24.64 7.20 -1.90
C PHE A 166 -25.50 8.04 -2.87
N GLU A 167 -25.34 9.36 -2.82
CA GLU A 167 -26.06 10.32 -3.66
C GLU A 167 -25.08 11.41 -4.09
N TRP A 168 -25.20 11.86 -5.33
CA TRP A 168 -24.41 12.98 -5.85
C TRP A 168 -24.77 14.27 -5.11
N ILE A 169 -23.76 15.10 -4.80
CA ILE A 169 -23.95 16.40 -4.15
C ILE A 169 -23.57 17.50 -5.15
N ASP A 170 -24.49 18.42 -5.42
CA ASP A 170 -24.32 19.48 -6.44
C ASP A 170 -23.38 20.62 -6.02
N THR A 171 -22.89 20.61 -4.78
CA THR A 171 -21.82 21.54 -4.31
C THR A 171 -20.40 21.09 -4.72
N GLN A 172 -20.29 20.10 -5.60
CA GLN A 172 -19.01 19.66 -6.19
C GLN A 172 -18.43 20.67 -7.18
N GLU A 173 -17.10 20.64 -7.33
CA GLU A 173 -16.31 21.61 -8.11
C GLU A 173 -16.50 21.51 -9.64
N PHE A 174 -17.27 20.53 -10.12
CA PHE A 174 -17.56 20.28 -11.52
C PHE A 174 -18.89 19.54 -11.67
N LEU A 175 -19.58 19.76 -12.80
CA LEU A 175 -20.74 18.95 -13.20
C LEU A 175 -20.31 17.52 -13.55
N PRO A 176 -21.20 16.53 -13.39
CA PRO A 176 -20.95 15.16 -13.84
C PRO A 176 -20.53 15.10 -15.32
N TRP A 177 -19.42 14.43 -15.62
CA TRP A 177 -18.88 14.39 -16.99
C TRP A 177 -19.68 13.49 -17.94
N TRP A 178 -20.58 12.67 -17.39
CA TRP A 178 -21.53 11.82 -18.11
C TRP A 178 -22.87 12.52 -18.42
N GLU A 179 -23.04 13.79 -18.00
CA GLU A 179 -24.23 14.59 -18.30
C GLU A 179 -23.96 15.55 -19.46
N TYR A 180 -24.92 15.70 -20.38
CA TYR A 180 -24.77 16.54 -21.56
C TYR A 180 -24.96 18.03 -21.20
N PRO A 181 -24.08 18.96 -21.67
CA PRO A 181 -24.20 20.40 -21.39
C PRO A 181 -25.51 21.08 -21.83
N THR A 182 -26.38 20.40 -22.57
CA THR A 182 -27.65 20.91 -23.09
C THR A 182 -28.78 20.94 -22.05
N GLU A 183 -28.70 20.20 -20.94
CA GLU A 183 -29.70 20.30 -19.86
C GLU A 183 -29.47 21.52 -18.95
N THR A 184 -28.37 22.26 -19.14
CA THR A 184 -28.13 23.55 -18.48
C THR A 184 -28.80 24.74 -19.18
N MET A 185 -29.75 24.50 -20.09
CA MET A 185 -30.81 25.49 -20.28
C MET A 185 -31.55 25.61 -18.95
N ARG A 186 -31.53 26.81 -18.35
CA ARG A 186 -32.46 27.09 -17.28
C ARG A 186 -33.88 26.96 -17.85
N THR A 187 -34.59 25.95 -17.38
CA THR A 187 -36.02 26.16 -17.11
C THR A 187 -36.08 27.15 -15.97
N ASP A 188 -35.96 28.44 -16.28
CA ASP A 188 -36.38 29.51 -15.38
C ASP A 188 -37.88 29.25 -15.16
N MET A 189 -38.22 28.62 -14.02
CA MET A 189 -39.61 28.34 -13.64
C MET A 189 -40.29 29.64 -13.22
N MET A 190 -40.54 30.50 -14.20
CA MET A 190 -41.57 31.52 -14.09
C MET A 190 -42.93 30.81 -14.06
N ASP A 191 -43.61 30.98 -12.93
CA ASP A 191 -45.05 31.19 -12.87
C ASP A 191 -45.93 30.14 -13.57
N LEU A 192 -45.95 28.94 -12.99
CA LEU A 192 -47.19 28.15 -12.94
C LEU A 192 -47.76 28.20 -11.53
N ASP A 193 -48.73 29.09 -11.33
CA ASP A 193 -49.54 29.18 -10.11
C ASP A 193 -50.16 27.81 -9.80
N TYR A 194 -49.71 27.18 -8.72
CA TYR A 194 -50.48 26.14 -8.05
C TYR A 194 -50.56 26.43 -6.56
N SER A 195 -51.59 27.20 -6.19
CA SER A 195 -51.88 27.57 -4.82
C SER A 195 -52.40 26.38 -4.02
N ASP A 196 -51.49 25.58 -3.45
CA ASP A 196 -51.82 24.70 -2.33
C ASP A 196 -50.86 24.92 -1.16
N ASN A 197 -51.39 25.44 -0.05
CA ASN A 197 -50.65 25.67 1.19
C ASN A 197 -50.58 24.38 2.03
N THR A 198 -50.11 23.28 1.44
CA THR A 198 -49.87 22.02 2.15
C THR A 198 -48.46 21.98 2.76
N SER A 199 -48.40 22.47 3.99
CA SER A 199 -47.30 22.35 4.95
C SER A 199 -46.50 21.04 4.85
N HIS A 200 -45.16 21.14 4.92
CA HIS A 200 -44.16 20.05 4.94
C HIS A 200 -44.75 18.64 5.15
N SER A 201 -45.20 18.00 4.06
CA SER A 201 -45.87 16.71 4.16
C SER A 201 -44.92 15.67 4.78
N PRO A 202 -45.28 15.04 5.91
CA PRO A 202 -44.34 14.25 6.68
C PRO A 202 -43.85 13.06 5.86
N LEU A 203 -42.52 12.85 5.86
CA LEU A 203 -41.89 11.63 5.37
C LEU A 203 -42.66 10.41 5.91
N TYR A 204 -43.05 9.50 5.02
CA TYR A 204 -43.74 8.26 5.35
C TYR A 204 -43.06 7.61 6.56
N GLN A 205 -43.77 7.50 7.69
CA GLN A 205 -43.17 7.01 8.93
C GLN A 205 -42.67 5.58 8.72
N ASP A 206 -41.34 5.40 8.76
CA ASP A 206 -40.71 4.11 8.48
C ASP A 206 -41.36 2.99 9.29
N PRO A 207 -41.94 1.95 8.65
CA PRO A 207 -42.71 0.96 9.37
C PRO A 207 -41.86 0.25 10.41
N THR A 208 -42.47 0.01 11.57
CA THR A 208 -41.78 -0.53 12.74
C THR A 208 -41.97 -2.04 12.81
N CYS A 209 -40.87 -2.79 12.94
CA CYS A 209 -40.90 -4.25 13.03
C CYS A 209 -41.68 -4.71 14.28
N SER A 210 -42.76 -5.46 14.06
CA SER A 210 -43.63 -5.95 15.14
C SER A 210 -42.89 -6.84 16.15
N LYS A 211 -41.80 -7.50 15.74
CA LYS A 211 -40.89 -8.27 16.60
C LYS A 211 -39.85 -7.37 17.31
N CYS A 212 -38.82 -6.88 16.62
CA CYS A 212 -37.71 -6.19 17.28
C CYS A 212 -37.93 -4.70 17.60
N LYS A 213 -39.12 -4.15 17.32
CA LYS A 213 -39.53 -2.75 17.58
C LYS A 213 -38.65 -1.64 16.97
N LYS A 214 -37.64 -1.99 16.16
CA LYS A 214 -36.87 -1.05 15.34
C LYS A 214 -37.65 -0.69 14.07
N ARG A 215 -37.49 0.54 13.59
CA ARG A 215 -37.93 0.96 12.25
C ARG A 215 -37.08 0.27 11.17
N SER A 216 -37.59 0.17 9.96
CA SER A 216 -36.81 -0.24 8.78
C SER A 216 -37.32 0.51 7.56
N PHE A 217 -36.42 1.16 6.82
CA PHE A 217 -36.78 1.96 5.65
C PHE A 217 -37.37 1.08 4.53
N ARG A 218 -38.34 1.60 3.77
CA ARG A 218 -38.91 0.90 2.60
C ARG A 218 -37.97 1.00 1.39
N ILE A 219 -36.91 0.20 1.42
CA ILE A 219 -35.89 0.10 0.37
C ILE A 219 -36.45 -0.61 -0.88
N TYR A 220 -37.15 -1.72 -0.67
CA TYR A 220 -37.76 -2.55 -1.72
C TYR A 220 -39.27 -2.31 -1.78
N GLU A 221 -39.91 -2.64 -2.91
CA GLU A 221 -41.37 -2.53 -3.02
C GLU A 221 -42.10 -3.35 -1.94
N SER A 222 -41.63 -4.57 -1.66
CA SER A 222 -42.05 -5.33 -0.48
C SER A 222 -41.30 -4.85 0.77
N TRP A 223 -42.01 -4.28 1.74
CA TRP A 223 -41.41 -3.91 3.03
C TRP A 223 -41.07 -5.15 3.89
N MET A 224 -39.93 -5.08 4.57
CA MET A 224 -39.38 -6.15 5.42
C MET A 224 -38.53 -5.55 6.55
N CYS A 225 -38.22 -6.35 7.58
CA CYS A 225 -37.27 -5.94 8.61
C CYS A 225 -35.83 -6.10 8.11
N LEU A 226 -35.02 -5.04 8.25
CA LEU A 226 -33.63 -4.97 7.78
C LEU A 226 -32.59 -5.04 8.92
N ASN A 227 -33.04 -5.17 10.18
CA ASN A 227 -32.18 -5.41 11.33
C ASN A 227 -31.75 -6.89 11.36
N CYS A 228 -30.50 -7.18 10.99
CA CYS A 228 -29.96 -8.55 10.93
C CYS A 228 -30.01 -9.34 12.25
N LEU A 229 -30.17 -8.66 13.38
CA LEU A 229 -30.36 -9.26 14.71
C LEU A 229 -31.85 -9.52 15.04
N CYS A 230 -32.70 -9.76 14.03
CA CYS A 230 -34.15 -10.00 14.22
C CYS A 230 -34.59 -11.33 13.63
N GLU A 231 -35.43 -12.08 14.36
CA GLU A 231 -36.14 -13.27 13.85
C GLU A 231 -36.93 -13.02 12.54
N SER A 232 -37.36 -11.77 12.31
CA SER A 232 -38.09 -11.32 11.11
C SER A 232 -37.21 -10.65 10.06
N PHE A 233 -35.88 -10.69 10.22
CA PHE A 233 -34.94 -10.22 9.21
C PHE A 233 -35.16 -10.95 7.89
N TRP A 234 -35.10 -10.19 6.78
CA TRP A 234 -35.26 -10.69 5.41
C TRP A 234 -36.54 -11.51 5.15
N LYS A 235 -37.61 -11.18 5.89
CA LYS A 235 -38.94 -11.77 5.74
C LYS A 235 -39.95 -10.66 5.46
N VAL A 236 -40.90 -10.95 4.57
CA VAL A 236 -42.03 -10.08 4.24
C VAL A 236 -43.25 -10.53 5.04
N TRP A 237 -44.05 -9.58 5.52
CA TRP A 237 -45.30 -9.90 6.21
C TRP A 237 -46.40 -10.26 5.20
N ASN A 238 -46.91 -11.49 5.25
CA ASN A 238 -48.07 -11.90 4.46
C ASN A 238 -49.35 -11.58 5.26
N PRO A 239 -50.18 -10.59 4.85
CA PRO A 239 -51.36 -10.18 5.62
C PRO A 239 -52.48 -11.22 5.57
N ILE A 240 -52.61 -11.99 4.46
CA ILE A 240 -53.63 -13.02 4.29
C ILE A 240 -53.36 -14.19 5.23
N LYS A 241 -52.11 -14.68 5.24
CA LYS A 241 -51.67 -15.80 6.09
C LYS A 241 -51.29 -15.37 7.52
N LYS A 242 -51.37 -14.06 7.83
CA LYS A 242 -50.96 -13.42 9.10
C LYS A 242 -49.62 -13.92 9.65
N LYS A 243 -48.62 -14.07 8.78
CA LYS A 243 -47.28 -14.60 9.15
C LYS A 243 -46.17 -13.96 8.33
N TRP A 244 -44.95 -14.01 8.86
CA TRP A 244 -43.74 -13.69 8.14
C TRP A 244 -43.36 -14.83 7.20
N GLU A 245 -43.15 -14.55 5.92
CA GLU A 245 -42.63 -15.48 4.91
C GLU A 245 -41.27 -14.99 4.39
N ILE A 246 -40.41 -15.88 3.92
CA ILE A 246 -39.08 -15.50 3.39
C ILE A 246 -39.27 -14.55 2.21
N ALA A 247 -38.48 -13.47 2.15
CA ALA A 247 -38.56 -12.52 1.04
C ALA A 247 -38.30 -13.20 -0.32
N PRO A 248 -38.95 -12.76 -1.42
CA PRO A 248 -38.67 -13.29 -2.75
C PRO A 248 -37.22 -13.06 -3.15
N GLN A 249 -36.70 -13.88 -4.07
CA GLN A 249 -35.33 -13.74 -4.57
C GLN A 249 -35.17 -12.64 -5.60
N ASP A 250 -36.25 -12.28 -6.29
CA ASP A 250 -36.34 -11.09 -7.13
C ASP A 250 -36.97 -9.97 -6.29
N LEU A 251 -36.23 -8.88 -6.12
CA LEU A 251 -36.57 -7.76 -5.24
C LEU A 251 -36.22 -6.45 -5.95
N GLN A 252 -37.26 -5.80 -6.46
CA GLN A 252 -37.15 -4.49 -7.08
C GLN A 252 -37.07 -3.40 -6.00
N TYR A 253 -36.14 -2.46 -6.17
CA TYR A 253 -36.05 -1.25 -5.35
C TYR A 253 -37.30 -0.40 -5.52
N ASN A 254 -37.73 0.27 -4.46
CA ASN A 254 -38.79 1.27 -4.57
C ASN A 254 -38.28 2.50 -5.33
N GLN A 255 -39.04 3.00 -6.30
CA GLN A 255 -38.56 4.07 -7.19
C GLN A 255 -38.18 5.36 -6.44
N LYS A 256 -38.81 5.67 -5.31
CA LYS A 256 -38.44 6.82 -4.48
C LYS A 256 -37.08 6.63 -3.80
N PHE A 257 -36.63 5.40 -3.55
CA PHE A 257 -35.30 5.11 -3.02
C PHE A 257 -34.19 5.25 -4.07
N LEU A 258 -34.51 5.04 -5.36
CA LEU A 258 -33.59 5.26 -6.49
C LEU A 258 -33.51 6.73 -6.94
N SER A 259 -34.43 7.57 -6.46
CA SER A 259 -34.45 9.01 -6.71
C SER A 259 -33.52 9.75 -5.72
N PRO A 260 -32.89 10.87 -6.11
CA PRO A 260 -32.26 11.81 -5.17
C PRO A 260 -33.26 12.45 -4.19
N GLY A 261 -32.76 13.19 -3.21
CA GLY A 261 -33.57 13.91 -2.21
C GLY A 261 -33.51 13.33 -0.79
N PHE A 262 -32.44 12.59 -0.43
CA PHE A 262 -32.24 12.08 0.94
C PHE A 262 -31.17 12.86 1.73
N ILE A 263 -30.48 13.81 1.10
CA ILE A 263 -29.59 14.78 1.76
C ILE A 263 -30.46 15.79 2.53
N SER A 264 -30.11 16.12 3.77
CA SER A 264 -30.76 17.23 4.50
C SER A 264 -30.16 18.58 4.09
N GLU A 265 -30.94 19.65 4.19
CA GLU A 265 -30.48 21.03 3.95
C GLU A 265 -29.23 21.38 4.78
N GLU A 266 -29.17 20.91 6.03
CA GLU A 266 -28.00 21.01 6.90
C GLU A 266 -26.75 20.39 6.25
N ILE A 267 -26.82 19.14 5.77
CA ILE A 267 -25.69 18.46 5.11
C ILE A 267 -25.35 19.15 3.78
N PHE A 268 -26.33 19.60 3.02
CA PHE A 268 -26.13 20.30 1.74
C PHE A 268 -25.45 21.67 1.94
N SER A 269 -25.67 22.33 3.07
CA SER A 269 -25.02 23.60 3.43
C SER A 269 -23.54 23.47 3.82
N ILE A 270 -23.07 22.25 4.11
CA ILE A 270 -21.68 22.00 4.52
C ILE A 270 -20.78 21.90 3.28
N PRO A 271 -19.74 22.74 3.14
CA PRO A 271 -18.80 22.64 2.02
C PRO A 271 -18.01 21.33 2.09
N LEU A 272 -17.67 20.79 0.91
CA LEU A 272 -16.88 19.56 0.81
C LEU A 272 -15.50 19.73 1.50
N PRO A 273 -15.01 18.71 2.22
CA PRO A 273 -13.83 18.86 3.09
C PRO A 273 -12.50 19.05 2.33
N TYR A 274 -12.47 18.79 1.01
CA TYR A 274 -11.32 19.02 0.14
C TYR A 274 -11.72 18.95 -1.33
N SER A 275 -10.91 19.62 -2.17
CA SER A 275 -10.94 19.50 -3.64
C SER A 275 -10.73 18.06 -4.10
N ILE A 276 -11.55 17.60 -5.05
CA ILE A 276 -11.34 16.33 -5.75
C ILE A 276 -10.17 16.49 -6.73
N ILE A 277 -10.01 17.68 -7.32
CA ILE A 277 -8.91 17.98 -8.24
C ILE A 277 -7.59 18.05 -7.45
N PRO A 278 -6.57 17.23 -7.75
CA PRO A 278 -5.31 17.28 -7.02
C PRO A 278 -4.60 18.63 -7.22
N PRO A 279 -4.05 19.24 -6.14
CA PRO A 279 -3.29 20.48 -6.24
C PRO A 279 -2.02 20.28 -7.09
N PRO A 280 -1.49 21.34 -7.71
CA PRO A 280 -0.24 21.26 -8.47
C PRO A 280 0.92 20.87 -7.55
N ILE A 281 1.89 20.13 -8.09
CA ILE A 281 3.16 19.91 -7.41
C ILE A 281 3.88 21.25 -7.29
N LYS A 282 4.08 21.69 -6.04
CA LYS A 282 4.87 22.88 -5.73
C LYS A 282 6.34 22.50 -5.77
N ILE A 283 7.02 22.87 -6.86
CA ILE A 283 8.47 22.73 -6.98
C ILE A 283 9.11 23.89 -6.22
N ASN A 284 9.43 23.64 -4.96
CA ASN A 284 10.27 24.48 -4.12
C ASN A 284 11.48 23.63 -3.72
N ASP A 285 12.70 24.17 -3.73
CA ASP A 285 13.92 23.40 -3.42
C ASP A 285 13.96 22.85 -1.99
N ILE A 286 13.10 23.37 -1.12
CA ILE A 286 12.94 22.92 0.27
C ILE A 286 12.26 21.54 0.28
N GLY A 287 13.08 20.48 0.22
CA GLY A 287 12.68 19.10 0.49
C GLY A 287 12.43 18.23 -0.74
N ALA A 288 13.27 18.33 -1.78
CA ALA A 288 13.21 17.52 -3.01
C ALA A 288 13.23 15.98 -2.81
N TYR A 289 13.59 15.52 -1.62
CA TYR A 289 13.63 14.12 -1.20
C TYR A 289 12.34 13.61 -0.54
N THR A 290 11.40 14.51 -0.20
CA THR A 290 10.21 14.19 0.59
C THR A 290 9.20 13.29 -0.15
N LEU A 291 8.23 12.75 0.59
CA LEU A 291 7.12 11.93 0.11
C LEU A 291 6.40 12.57 -1.10
N MET A 292 6.32 13.90 -1.16
CA MET A 292 5.70 14.62 -2.27
C MET A 292 6.43 14.44 -3.61
N HIS A 293 7.73 14.11 -3.59
CA HIS A 293 8.54 14.09 -4.80
C HIS A 293 8.47 12.76 -5.56
N TRP A 294 8.35 11.60 -4.91
CA TRP A 294 8.12 10.34 -5.65
C TRP A 294 6.64 10.05 -5.96
N ARG A 295 5.71 10.81 -5.37
CA ARG A 295 4.27 10.65 -5.64
C ARG A 295 3.93 10.93 -7.09
N GLY A 296 2.79 10.36 -7.51
CA GLY A 296 2.18 10.66 -8.79
C GLY A 296 1.66 12.11 -8.87
N PHE A 297 1.40 12.56 -10.09
CA PHE A 297 1.03 13.94 -10.41
C PHE A 297 -0.26 14.00 -11.25
N HIS A 298 -0.97 15.13 -11.15
CA HIS A 298 -2.13 15.44 -11.97
C HIS A 298 -1.72 16.27 -13.20
N CYS A 299 -2.00 15.75 -14.40
CA CYS A 299 -1.66 16.40 -15.66
C CYS A 299 -2.73 17.43 -16.07
N ARG A 300 -2.44 18.71 -15.78
CA ARG A 300 -3.27 19.88 -16.16
C ARG A 300 -3.57 20.07 -17.66
N ARG A 301 -2.99 19.26 -18.53
CA ARG A 301 -3.26 19.23 -19.99
C ARG A 301 -4.44 18.32 -20.34
N CYS A 302 -4.67 17.23 -19.59
CA CYS A 302 -5.65 16.19 -19.97
C CYS A 302 -6.37 15.49 -18.81
N GLY A 303 -6.26 15.96 -17.57
CA GLY A 303 -6.93 15.39 -16.39
C GLY A 303 -6.31 14.08 -15.85
N ARG A 304 -5.44 13.41 -16.61
CA ARG A 304 -4.83 12.13 -16.17
C ARG A 304 -3.97 12.34 -14.93
N VAL A 305 -4.15 11.49 -13.92
CA VAL A 305 -3.19 11.28 -12.84
C VAL A 305 -2.27 10.11 -13.17
N SER A 306 -0.98 10.25 -12.90
CA SER A 306 0.03 9.23 -13.22
C SER A 306 1.16 9.17 -12.20
N CYS A 307 1.68 7.96 -11.96
CA CYS A 307 2.88 7.71 -11.17
C CYS A 307 4.08 8.53 -11.69
N ARG A 308 4.97 9.00 -10.80
CA ARG A 308 6.33 9.37 -11.23
C ARG A 308 7.06 8.08 -11.58
N VAL A 309 7.53 7.95 -12.81
CA VAL A 309 8.26 6.77 -13.31
C VAL A 309 9.74 7.07 -13.52
N LYS A 310 10.09 8.20 -14.17
CA LYS A 310 11.48 8.62 -14.43
C LYS A 310 12.13 9.29 -13.21
N TRP A 311 13.44 9.16 -13.05
CA TRP A 311 14.19 9.91 -12.02
C TRP A 311 14.22 11.41 -12.31
N SER A 312 14.50 11.85 -13.54
CA SER A 312 14.64 13.28 -13.85
C SER A 312 13.34 14.06 -14.01
N CYS A 313 12.17 13.41 -14.18
CA CYS A 313 10.89 14.11 -14.40
C CYS A 313 9.64 13.30 -14.03
N TRP A 314 8.52 14.01 -13.89
CA TRP A 314 7.18 13.46 -14.15
C TRP A 314 6.88 13.58 -15.66
N GLU A 315 6.26 12.56 -16.25
CA GLU A 315 5.82 12.54 -17.65
C GLU A 315 4.38 12.00 -17.71
N CYS A 316 3.51 12.64 -18.49
CA CYS A 316 2.14 12.13 -18.69
C CYS A 316 2.13 11.09 -19.83
N PRO A 317 1.77 9.81 -19.59
CA PRO A 317 1.75 8.80 -20.65
C PRO A 317 0.79 9.15 -21.80
N ASN A 318 -0.31 9.86 -21.49
CA ASN A 318 -1.37 10.22 -22.42
C ASN A 318 -0.99 11.37 -23.37
N CYS A 319 -0.50 12.50 -22.84
CA CYS A 319 -0.26 13.73 -23.63
C CYS A 319 1.22 14.16 -23.68
N ARG A 320 2.13 13.35 -23.14
CA ARG A 320 3.60 13.57 -23.08
C ARG A 320 4.07 14.89 -22.47
N LYS A 321 3.19 15.69 -21.86
CA LYS A 321 3.60 16.86 -21.08
C LYS A 321 4.44 16.39 -19.89
N THR A 322 5.67 16.87 -19.84
CA THR A 322 6.63 16.65 -18.76
C THR A 322 6.59 17.79 -17.74
N LEU A 323 7.05 17.48 -16.53
CA LEU A 323 7.40 18.41 -15.47
C LEU A 323 8.73 17.93 -14.89
N LEU A 324 9.78 18.75 -14.96
CA LEU A 324 11.10 18.37 -14.44
C LEU A 324 11.05 18.20 -12.91
N ALA A 325 11.83 17.26 -12.39
CA ALA A 325 12.05 17.15 -10.95
C ALA A 325 13.12 18.15 -10.50
N PRO A 326 13.00 18.76 -9.30
CA PRO A 326 14.07 19.58 -8.75
C PRO A 326 15.31 18.72 -8.51
N LYS A 327 16.45 19.12 -9.07
CA LYS A 327 17.76 18.46 -8.89
C LYS A 327 18.47 18.91 -7.61
N THR A 328 17.74 19.03 -6.49
CA THR A 328 18.33 19.46 -5.22
C THR A 328 19.12 18.30 -4.60
N ILE A 329 20.44 18.37 -4.72
CA ILE A 329 21.37 17.38 -4.14
C ILE A 329 21.29 17.41 -2.62
N VAL A 330 21.15 16.24 -2.01
CA VAL A 330 21.08 16.04 -0.56
C VAL A 330 22.42 15.53 -0.05
N SER A 331 23.06 16.27 0.86
CA SER A 331 24.32 15.86 1.50
C SER A 331 24.08 14.82 2.60
N LYS A 332 25.09 14.00 2.91
CA LYS A 332 25.13 13.11 4.09
C LYS A 332 24.75 13.83 5.40
N SER A 333 25.20 15.06 5.59
CA SER A 333 24.84 15.90 6.74
C SER A 333 23.35 16.27 6.81
N MET A 334 22.62 16.23 5.69
CA MET A 334 21.15 16.33 5.66
C MET A 334 20.46 14.97 5.83
N LEU A 335 21.17 13.86 5.96
CA LEU A 335 20.61 12.49 5.93
C LEU A 335 20.82 11.70 7.23
N ILE A 336 21.77 12.10 8.07
CA ILE A 336 22.04 11.52 9.39
C ILE A 336 21.20 12.17 10.51
N ASP A 337 20.98 11.45 11.62
CA ASP A 337 20.51 12.03 12.89
C ASP A 337 21.68 12.84 13.50
N PRO A 338 21.54 14.16 13.73
CA PRO A 338 22.62 15.00 14.29
C PRO A 338 22.99 14.65 15.73
N TYR A 339 22.21 13.80 16.40
CA TYR A 339 22.52 13.24 17.72
C TYR A 339 23.13 11.83 17.66
N ARG A 340 23.31 11.24 16.47
CA ARG A 340 24.02 9.97 16.28
C ARG A 340 25.53 10.24 16.26
N PRO A 341 26.35 9.47 17.02
CA PRO A 341 27.81 9.65 17.02
C PRO A 341 28.41 9.47 15.62
N VAL A 342 29.31 10.38 15.24
CA VAL A 342 30.17 10.24 14.06
C VAL A 342 31.47 9.56 14.51
N PHE A 343 31.77 8.39 13.95
CA PHE A 343 32.99 7.64 14.29
C PHE A 343 34.18 8.18 13.52
N ILE A 344 35.06 8.92 14.20
CA ILE A 344 36.33 9.43 13.64
C ILE A 344 37.47 8.40 13.80
N GLY A 345 37.31 7.46 14.74
CA GLY A 345 38.17 6.28 14.94
C GLY A 345 37.41 4.97 14.70
N PRO A 346 37.82 3.86 15.34
CA PRO A 346 37.15 2.55 15.21
C PRO A 346 35.65 2.62 15.51
N ALA A 347 34.83 2.34 14.49
CA ALA A 347 33.38 2.38 14.58
C ALA A 347 32.82 1.33 15.55
N THR A 348 31.65 1.59 16.13
CA THR A 348 30.96 0.61 16.99
C THR A 348 29.79 -0.02 16.26
N ASP A 349 29.80 -1.36 16.19
CA ASP A 349 28.72 -2.18 15.62
C ASP A 349 27.62 -2.49 16.66
N CYS A 350 27.62 -1.76 17.79
CA CYS A 350 26.82 -1.97 19.00
C CYS A 350 25.29 -1.73 18.86
N GLU A 351 24.78 -1.64 17.63
CA GLU A 351 23.33 -1.68 17.34
C GLU A 351 22.92 -2.96 16.59
N GLY A 352 23.87 -3.71 16.03
CA GLY A 352 23.65 -5.03 15.46
C GLY A 352 23.33 -6.08 16.53
N SER A 353 22.58 -7.12 16.17
CA SER A 353 22.21 -8.18 17.11
C SER A 353 21.93 -9.54 16.46
N ILE A 354 22.08 -10.61 17.24
CA ILE A 354 21.91 -12.01 16.83
C ILE A 354 20.74 -12.66 17.60
N LEU A 355 19.99 -13.56 16.98
CA LEU A 355 18.92 -14.31 17.64
C LEU A 355 19.50 -15.46 18.49
N ASP A 356 19.04 -15.56 19.74
CA ASP A 356 19.36 -16.69 20.63
C ASP A 356 19.00 -18.02 19.94
N GLY A 357 19.96 -18.93 19.81
CA GLY A 357 19.76 -20.25 19.16
C GLY A 357 19.85 -20.28 17.62
N SER A 358 20.17 -19.16 16.96
CA SER A 358 20.40 -19.12 15.49
C SER A 358 21.68 -19.82 15.02
N ASN A 359 22.60 -20.14 15.95
CA ASN A 359 23.93 -20.69 15.71
C ASN A 359 24.86 -19.81 14.83
N ILE A 360 24.55 -18.51 14.71
CA ILE A 360 25.43 -17.52 14.07
C ILE A 360 26.45 -17.04 15.10
N THR A 361 27.74 -17.05 14.76
CA THR A 361 28.81 -16.48 15.60
C THR A 361 29.35 -15.18 14.98
N ARG A 362 29.97 -14.33 15.81
CA ARG A 362 30.52 -13.01 15.42
C ARG A 362 31.98 -12.90 15.83
N GLU A 363 32.78 -12.40 14.91
CA GLU A 363 34.19 -12.03 15.08
C GLU A 363 34.36 -10.57 14.64
N ARG A 364 35.25 -9.80 15.30
CA ARG A 364 35.41 -8.35 15.05
C ARG A 364 36.89 -7.98 14.98
N THR A 365 37.28 -7.36 13.88
CA THR A 365 38.66 -6.91 13.61
C THR A 365 38.66 -5.40 13.34
N ILE A 366 39.61 -4.67 13.92
CA ILE A 366 39.86 -3.26 13.57
C ILE A 366 40.92 -3.24 12.47
N LEU A 367 40.64 -2.52 11.39
CA LEU A 367 41.52 -2.42 10.22
C LEU A 367 42.50 -1.24 10.36
N SER A 368 43.55 -1.23 9.54
CA SER A 368 44.63 -0.22 9.58
C SER A 368 44.17 1.21 9.26
N ASN A 369 43.09 1.35 8.49
CA ASN A 369 42.41 2.63 8.22
C ASN A 369 41.38 3.02 9.32
N GLY A 370 41.30 2.26 10.40
CA GLY A 370 40.36 2.46 11.50
C GLY A 370 38.91 2.06 11.17
N ALA A 371 38.63 1.47 10.01
CA ALA A 371 37.34 0.82 9.77
C ALA A 371 37.24 -0.49 10.58
N VAL A 372 36.05 -1.04 10.70
CA VAL A 372 35.81 -2.24 11.53
C VAL A 372 35.16 -3.34 10.69
N LEU A 373 35.85 -4.46 10.56
CA LEU A 373 35.35 -5.63 9.87
C LEU A 373 34.69 -6.58 10.88
N VAL A 374 33.38 -6.79 10.75
CA VAL A 374 32.61 -7.73 11.55
C VAL A 374 32.26 -8.94 10.70
N THR A 375 32.76 -10.11 11.07
CA THR A 375 32.51 -11.38 10.36
C THR A 375 31.45 -12.17 11.11
N TYR A 376 30.29 -12.35 10.49
CA TYR A 376 29.21 -13.22 10.96
C TYR A 376 29.33 -14.58 10.27
N ARG A 377 29.64 -15.63 11.03
CA ARG A 377 29.77 -17.00 10.52
C ARG A 377 28.44 -17.73 10.77
N PHE A 378 27.81 -18.18 9.69
CA PHE A 378 26.53 -18.88 9.70
C PHE A 378 26.75 -20.41 9.70
N PRO A 379 25.70 -21.21 9.96
CA PRO A 379 25.69 -22.63 9.59
C PRO A 379 25.96 -22.84 8.09
N GLU A 380 26.34 -24.07 7.73
CA GLU A 380 26.52 -24.50 6.33
C GLU A 380 27.64 -23.72 5.59
N GLU A 381 28.71 -23.35 6.32
CA GLU A 381 29.93 -22.64 5.85
C GLU A 381 29.72 -21.22 5.28
N ASN A 382 28.50 -20.68 5.38
CA ASN A 382 28.17 -19.34 4.89
C ASN A 382 28.77 -18.24 5.79
N GLN A 383 29.10 -17.09 5.19
CA GLN A 383 29.62 -15.93 5.91
C GLN A 383 28.95 -14.63 5.44
N ILE A 384 28.79 -13.68 6.37
CA ILE A 384 28.49 -12.28 6.04
C ILE A 384 29.55 -11.40 6.69
N PHE A 385 30.21 -10.58 5.89
CA PHE A 385 31.15 -9.57 6.37
C PHE A 385 30.44 -8.21 6.35
N HIS A 386 30.48 -7.48 7.45
CA HIS A 386 30.03 -6.09 7.54
C HIS A 386 31.25 -5.23 7.82
N TYR A 387 31.69 -4.49 6.81
CA TYR A 387 32.70 -3.45 6.93
C TYR A 387 31.97 -2.18 7.37
N VAL A 388 32.18 -1.80 8.62
CA VAL A 388 31.63 -0.58 9.23
C VAL A 388 32.60 0.57 8.96
N SER A 389 32.13 1.57 8.23
CA SER A 389 32.95 2.71 7.82
C SER A 389 33.13 3.72 8.97
N ASN A 390 34.17 4.54 8.83
CA ASN A 390 34.44 5.69 9.70
C ASN A 390 34.50 6.98 8.85
N GLU A 391 34.56 8.13 9.49
CA GLU A 391 34.47 9.41 8.78
C GLU A 391 35.65 9.68 7.83
N ILE A 392 36.80 9.05 8.07
CA ILE A 392 37.99 9.11 7.20
C ILE A 392 37.78 8.25 5.95
N CYS A 393 37.17 7.07 6.09
CA CYS A 393 36.87 6.16 4.98
C CYS A 393 35.71 6.63 4.08
N ASN A 394 34.96 7.65 4.53
CA ASN A 394 33.74 8.12 3.88
C ASN A 394 33.94 9.15 2.77
N GLU A 395 35.16 9.61 2.48
CA GLU A 395 35.44 10.59 1.41
C GLU A 395 34.88 10.15 0.03
N MET A 396 35.13 8.89 -0.36
CA MET A 396 34.60 8.33 -1.61
C MET A 396 33.08 8.04 -1.55
N PRO A 397 32.53 7.42 -0.48
CA PRO A 397 31.08 7.36 -0.24
C PRO A 397 30.33 8.71 -0.33
N ASP A 398 30.89 9.80 0.18
CA ASP A 398 30.30 11.15 0.09
C ASP A 398 30.30 11.69 -1.35
N ILE A 399 31.37 11.42 -2.10
CA ILE A 399 31.45 11.67 -3.55
C ILE A 399 30.38 10.87 -4.31
N PHE A 400 30.31 9.56 -4.09
CA PHE A 400 29.34 8.69 -4.75
C PHE A 400 27.89 9.09 -4.43
N LEU A 401 27.60 9.44 -3.17
CA LEU A 401 26.27 9.90 -2.75
C LEU A 401 25.81 11.12 -3.56
N ARG A 402 26.69 12.08 -3.86
CA ARG A 402 26.39 13.20 -4.76
C ARG A 402 26.22 12.71 -6.20
N ASP A 403 27.24 12.06 -6.74
CA ASP A 403 27.32 11.77 -8.19
C ASP A 403 26.20 10.84 -8.67
N PHE A 404 25.73 9.90 -7.82
CA PHE A 404 24.55 9.08 -8.11
C PHE A 404 23.24 9.87 -8.15
N GLN A 405 23.11 10.98 -7.42
CA GLN A 405 21.91 11.85 -7.48
C GLN A 405 21.82 12.63 -8.79
N GLU A 406 22.98 12.99 -9.34
CA GLU A 406 23.12 13.79 -10.56
C GLU A 406 22.94 12.98 -11.86
N ILE A 407 22.81 11.65 -11.78
CA ILE A 407 22.59 10.77 -12.94
C ILE A 407 21.36 11.21 -13.74
N ASP A 408 21.61 11.64 -14.98
CA ASP A 408 20.60 11.80 -16.03
C ASP A 408 20.73 10.63 -17.02
N ASN A 409 20.05 9.53 -16.71
CA ASN A 409 20.00 8.33 -17.54
C ASN A 409 18.55 7.82 -17.62
N GLU A 410 18.02 7.62 -18.83
CA GLU A 410 16.61 7.25 -19.02
C GLU A 410 16.23 5.86 -18.46
N GLN A 411 17.20 4.99 -18.20
CA GLN A 411 16.96 3.68 -17.59
C GLN A 411 16.93 3.75 -16.05
N LEU A 412 17.33 4.87 -15.44
CA LEU A 412 17.11 5.14 -14.02
C LEU A 412 15.64 5.55 -13.79
N LYS A 413 14.81 4.54 -13.61
CA LYS A 413 13.34 4.66 -13.52
C LYS A 413 12.77 3.66 -12.52
N ARG A 414 11.48 3.76 -12.24
CA ARG A 414 10.70 2.70 -11.59
C ARG A 414 10.26 1.72 -12.68
N HIS A 415 10.58 0.45 -12.52
CA HIS A 415 10.29 -0.59 -13.52
C HIS A 415 9.06 -1.40 -13.13
N PRO A 416 8.36 -2.04 -14.08
CA PRO A 416 7.16 -2.83 -13.77
C PRO A 416 7.52 -4.13 -13.05
N ILE A 417 6.61 -4.55 -12.16
CA ILE A 417 6.68 -5.81 -11.41
C ILE A 417 6.04 -6.91 -12.25
N LYS A 418 6.74 -8.04 -12.39
CA LYS A 418 6.23 -9.26 -13.02
C LYS A 418 5.10 -9.85 -12.17
N CYS A 419 3.86 -9.46 -12.45
CA CYS A 419 2.67 -9.90 -11.74
C CYS A 419 1.65 -10.51 -12.70
N ARG A 420 0.85 -11.49 -12.25
CA ARG A 420 -0.28 -12.06 -13.01
C ARG A 420 -1.54 -11.17 -12.92
N MET A 421 -1.36 -9.86 -13.02
CA MET A 421 -2.43 -8.87 -13.02
C MET A 421 -2.45 -8.17 -14.38
N GLU A 422 -3.64 -7.94 -14.92
CA GLU A 422 -3.83 -7.35 -16.25
C GLU A 422 -3.35 -5.89 -16.30
N THR A 423 -3.44 -5.17 -15.18
CA THR A 423 -2.87 -3.82 -15.04
C THR A 423 -1.40 -3.87 -14.64
N GLN A 424 -0.53 -3.20 -15.39
CA GLN A 424 0.88 -3.02 -15.06
C GLN A 424 1.06 -2.24 -13.74
N ILE A 425 1.87 -2.78 -12.82
CA ILE A 425 2.20 -2.17 -11.51
C ILE A 425 3.71 -1.89 -11.45
N PHE A 426 4.10 -0.68 -11.07
CA PHE A 426 5.48 -0.26 -10.91
C PHE A 426 6.05 -0.54 -9.52
N ALA A 427 7.34 -0.86 -9.46
CA ALA A 427 8.16 -0.88 -8.24
C ALA A 427 8.06 0.44 -7.46
N ARG A 428 8.48 0.46 -6.19
CA ARG A 428 8.54 1.72 -5.40
C ARG A 428 9.83 2.49 -5.70
N GLN A 429 10.95 1.82 -5.51
CA GLN A 429 12.30 2.32 -5.71
C GLN A 429 12.60 2.59 -7.20
N PHE A 430 13.40 3.61 -7.46
CA PHE A 430 14.02 3.82 -8.76
C PHE A 430 15.25 2.91 -8.87
N THR A 431 15.44 2.24 -9.99
CA THR A 431 16.57 1.32 -10.19
C THR A 431 17.22 1.50 -11.56
N LEU A 432 18.52 1.28 -11.60
CA LEU A 432 19.34 1.21 -12.81
C LEU A 432 20.17 -0.08 -12.72
N ASN A 433 19.99 -1.00 -13.67
CA ASN A 433 20.83 -2.20 -13.77
C ASN A 433 21.95 -1.96 -14.78
N VAL A 434 23.18 -2.30 -14.40
CA VAL A 434 24.41 -2.09 -15.19
C VAL A 434 25.13 -3.42 -15.38
N GLY A 435 25.65 -3.65 -16.58
CA GLY A 435 26.43 -4.84 -16.92
C GLY A 435 25.57 -5.99 -17.44
N GLU A 436 25.54 -7.10 -16.74
CA GLU A 436 24.74 -8.29 -17.10
C GLU A 436 23.24 -8.16 -16.80
N HIS A 437 22.42 -8.95 -17.49
CA HIS A 437 20.97 -8.89 -17.38
C HIS A 437 20.44 -9.49 -16.06
N TYR A 438 20.00 -8.66 -15.12
CA TYR A 438 19.40 -9.11 -13.85
C TYR A 438 18.11 -9.91 -14.07
N ARG A 439 17.88 -10.99 -13.31
CA ARG A 439 16.75 -11.92 -13.53
C ARG A 439 15.58 -11.76 -12.56
N PHE A 440 15.57 -10.63 -11.86
CA PHE A 440 14.68 -10.27 -10.76
C PHE A 440 13.19 -10.25 -11.09
N ALA A 441 12.36 -10.11 -10.04
CA ALA A 441 10.91 -9.93 -10.12
C ALA A 441 10.43 -8.66 -10.86
N LEU A 442 11.36 -7.84 -11.38
CA LEU A 442 11.10 -6.67 -12.23
C LEU A 442 11.50 -6.94 -13.68
N GLU A 443 10.88 -6.26 -14.63
CA GLU A 443 11.38 -6.21 -16.02
C GLU A 443 12.35 -5.04 -16.16
N LEU A 444 13.65 -5.34 -16.13
CA LEU A 444 14.72 -4.36 -16.07
C LEU A 444 15.46 -4.26 -17.41
N ASN A 445 15.41 -3.08 -18.02
CA ASN A 445 16.40 -2.70 -19.03
C ASN A 445 17.78 -2.64 -18.36
N THR A 446 18.80 -3.14 -19.06
CA THR A 446 20.19 -3.18 -18.58
C THR A 446 21.06 -2.27 -19.43
N VAL A 447 21.90 -1.46 -18.80
CA VAL A 447 22.85 -0.57 -19.46
C VAL A 447 24.23 -1.24 -19.52
N PRO A 448 24.87 -1.38 -20.70
CA PRO A 448 26.22 -1.89 -20.81
C PRO A 448 27.22 -1.05 -20.00
N TRP A 449 28.29 -1.65 -19.47
CA TRP A 449 29.32 -0.93 -18.69
C TRP A 449 29.96 0.26 -19.45
N VAL A 450 29.98 0.22 -20.78
CA VAL A 450 30.51 1.29 -21.65
C VAL A 450 29.57 2.51 -21.72
N GLU A 451 28.27 2.31 -21.48
CA GLU A 451 27.22 3.34 -21.49
C GLU A 451 26.78 3.76 -20.08
N ALA A 452 27.38 3.15 -19.05
CA ALA A 452 27.05 3.40 -17.66
C ALA A 452 27.52 4.80 -17.20
N PRO A 453 26.76 5.50 -16.34
CA PRO A 453 27.24 6.70 -15.66
C PRO A 453 28.55 6.42 -14.93
N ARG A 454 29.57 7.28 -15.09
CA ARG A 454 30.96 6.99 -14.65
C ARG A 454 31.07 6.55 -13.18
N VAL A 455 30.27 7.15 -12.30
CA VAL A 455 30.14 6.81 -10.87
C VAL A 455 29.93 5.30 -10.63
N CYS A 456 29.28 4.59 -11.55
CA CYS A 456 29.11 3.14 -11.51
C CYS A 456 30.45 2.38 -11.56
N SER A 457 31.33 2.77 -12.47
CA SER A 457 32.66 2.14 -12.65
C SER A 457 33.65 2.57 -11.56
N ASP A 458 33.60 3.84 -11.12
CA ASP A 458 34.41 4.33 -10.00
C ASP A 458 33.99 3.62 -8.68
N THR A 459 32.68 3.42 -8.47
CA THR A 459 32.14 2.66 -7.31
C THR A 459 32.56 1.19 -7.34
N LEU A 460 32.41 0.51 -8.49
CA LEU A 460 32.84 -0.88 -8.62
C LEU A 460 34.33 -1.04 -8.28
N SER A 461 35.18 -0.14 -8.80
CA SER A 461 36.62 -0.13 -8.55
C SER A 461 36.95 0.05 -7.06
N TYR A 462 36.25 0.96 -6.37
CA TYR A 462 36.37 1.17 -4.92
C TYR A 462 36.03 -0.11 -4.12
N VAL A 463 34.91 -0.77 -4.46
CA VAL A 463 34.47 -2.00 -3.79
C VAL A 463 35.45 -3.15 -4.03
N GLN A 464 35.93 -3.32 -5.27
CA GLN A 464 36.92 -4.35 -5.61
C GLN A 464 38.23 -4.19 -4.83
N ASN A 465 38.71 -2.96 -4.63
CA ASN A 465 39.92 -2.70 -3.85
C ASN A 465 39.73 -3.08 -2.36
N ILE A 466 38.63 -2.67 -1.72
CA ILE A 466 38.34 -3.03 -0.31
C ILE A 466 38.28 -4.55 -0.12
N ILE A 467 37.67 -5.27 -1.05
CA ILE A 467 37.59 -6.74 -1.00
C ILE A 467 38.98 -7.36 -1.20
N LYS A 468 39.76 -6.87 -2.16
CA LYS A 468 41.12 -7.35 -2.42
C LYS A 468 42.07 -7.14 -1.24
N ASP A 469 41.97 -5.99 -0.57
CA ASP A 469 42.90 -5.60 0.50
C ASP A 469 42.57 -6.27 1.85
N PHE A 470 41.28 -6.49 2.16
CA PHE A 470 40.85 -7.03 3.46
C PHE A 470 40.26 -8.45 3.42
N LEU A 471 39.85 -8.93 2.25
CA LEU A 471 39.24 -10.25 2.04
C LEU A 471 39.79 -10.96 0.78
N PRO A 472 41.11 -11.14 0.63
CA PRO A 472 41.74 -11.64 -0.61
C PRO A 472 41.33 -13.07 -1.03
N GLY A 473 40.68 -13.84 -0.15
CA GLY A 473 40.06 -15.13 -0.49
C GLY A 473 38.67 -15.02 -1.16
N VAL A 474 38.10 -13.81 -1.26
CA VAL A 474 36.81 -13.53 -1.89
C VAL A 474 37.04 -13.02 -3.32
N SER A 475 36.30 -13.59 -4.28
CA SER A 475 36.35 -13.14 -5.67
C SER A 475 35.84 -11.70 -5.80
N HIS A 476 36.58 -10.90 -6.57
CA HIS A 476 36.24 -9.54 -6.95
C HIS A 476 35.81 -9.42 -8.43
N ASP A 477 35.55 -10.56 -9.10
CA ASP A 477 35.21 -10.66 -10.53
C ASP A 477 33.73 -10.35 -10.80
N PHE A 478 33.27 -9.16 -10.42
CA PHE A 478 31.89 -8.73 -10.61
C PHE A 478 31.64 -8.23 -12.03
N ASN A 479 30.50 -8.61 -12.62
CA ASN A 479 30.10 -8.21 -13.96
C ASN A 479 28.73 -7.50 -14.00
N GLN A 480 28.08 -7.30 -12.86
CA GLN A 480 26.79 -6.64 -12.76
C GLN A 480 26.71 -5.72 -11.53
N MET A 481 25.97 -4.61 -11.64
CA MET A 481 25.57 -3.79 -10.51
C MET A 481 24.12 -3.29 -10.65
N LEU A 482 23.33 -3.46 -9.59
CA LEU A 482 22.03 -2.83 -9.42
C LEU A 482 22.16 -1.58 -8.51
N VAL A 483 21.87 -0.41 -9.06
CA VAL A 483 21.70 0.82 -8.27
C VAL A 483 20.26 0.89 -7.77
N ALA A 484 20.01 0.91 -6.45
CA ALA A 484 18.68 1.08 -5.88
C ALA A 484 18.52 2.42 -5.12
N MET A 485 17.70 3.31 -5.67
CA MET A 485 17.49 4.68 -5.20
C MET A 485 16.09 4.84 -4.61
N TYR A 486 16.04 5.21 -3.33
CA TYR A 486 14.81 5.23 -2.52
C TYR A 486 14.49 6.64 -2.00
N MET A 487 13.25 7.09 -2.18
CA MET A 487 12.71 8.33 -1.58
C MET A 487 11.88 8.05 -0.31
N GLU A 488 11.42 9.10 0.39
CA GLU A 488 10.81 9.03 1.73
C GLU A 488 9.64 8.02 1.81
N GLY A 489 9.70 7.08 2.76
CA GLY A 489 8.64 6.08 2.96
C GLY A 489 8.60 4.94 1.91
N GLN A 490 9.50 4.94 0.93
CA GLN A 490 9.77 3.74 0.11
C GLN A 490 10.58 2.73 0.93
N LYS A 491 10.52 1.44 0.58
CA LYS A 491 11.34 0.38 1.20
C LYS A 491 11.38 -0.85 0.30
N MET A 492 12.38 -1.69 0.49
CA MET A 492 12.35 -3.08 0.02
C MET A 492 11.68 -3.97 1.08
N SER A 493 11.07 -5.06 0.63
CA SER A 493 10.44 -6.07 1.50
C SER A 493 11.38 -7.27 1.68
N TRP A 494 10.92 -8.31 2.38
CA TRP A 494 11.60 -9.61 2.38
C TRP A 494 11.72 -10.14 0.94
N HIS A 495 12.94 -10.47 0.55
CA HIS A 495 13.30 -11.07 -0.74
C HIS A 495 14.62 -11.83 -0.59
N ASP A 496 15.11 -12.44 -1.66
CA ASP A 496 16.39 -13.14 -1.70
C ASP A 496 17.05 -13.03 -3.08
N ASP A 497 18.36 -13.24 -3.13
CA ASP A 497 19.18 -13.21 -4.35
C ASP A 497 19.56 -14.61 -4.85
N GLY A 498 18.82 -15.66 -4.46
CA GLY A 498 19.04 -17.06 -4.89
C GLY A 498 18.68 -17.32 -6.36
N GLU A 499 18.86 -16.33 -7.25
CA GLU A 499 18.35 -16.33 -8.61
C GLU A 499 19.22 -17.15 -9.57
N LYS A 500 18.59 -17.77 -10.58
CA LYS A 500 19.30 -18.65 -11.52
C LYS A 500 20.22 -17.85 -12.47
N GLY A 501 21.45 -17.68 -12.03
CA GLY A 501 22.55 -16.99 -12.71
C GLY A 501 23.47 -16.27 -11.73
N VAL A 502 22.97 -15.89 -10.54
CA VAL A 502 23.73 -15.18 -9.51
C VAL A 502 24.74 -16.12 -8.85
N GLY A 503 25.97 -15.63 -8.70
CA GLY A 503 27.10 -16.34 -8.09
C GLY A 503 27.10 -16.30 -6.56
N PRO A 504 28.12 -16.90 -5.92
CA PRO A 504 28.16 -17.11 -4.47
C PRO A 504 28.51 -15.86 -3.65
N ILE A 505 28.95 -14.76 -4.29
CA ILE A 505 29.35 -13.52 -3.62
C ILE A 505 28.45 -12.39 -4.09
N ILE A 506 27.87 -11.66 -3.15
CA ILE A 506 27.06 -10.46 -3.38
C ILE A 506 27.54 -9.37 -2.43
N VAL A 507 27.63 -8.13 -2.91
CA VAL A 507 28.11 -6.99 -2.12
C VAL A 507 27.11 -5.86 -2.20
N SER A 508 26.69 -5.29 -1.07
CA SER A 508 25.92 -4.04 -1.04
C SER A 508 26.69 -2.91 -0.36
N LEU A 509 26.86 -1.79 -1.07
CA LEU A 509 27.31 -0.51 -0.49
C LEU A 509 26.09 0.33 -0.07
N SER A 510 26.14 0.84 1.16
CA SER A 510 25.13 1.72 1.75
C SER A 510 25.55 3.18 1.70
N LEU A 511 24.73 4.05 1.12
CA LEU A 511 24.92 5.51 1.16
C LEU A 511 23.71 6.17 1.82
N GLY A 512 23.77 7.50 1.99
CA GLY A 512 22.67 8.28 2.56
C GLY A 512 22.33 7.99 4.03
N SER A 513 21.04 7.74 4.31
CA SER A 513 20.49 7.65 5.68
C SER A 513 20.65 6.26 6.35
N PRO A 514 20.91 6.20 7.68
CA PRO A 514 21.05 4.94 8.43
C PRO A 514 19.86 3.97 8.33
N ALA A 515 20.16 2.68 8.32
CA ALA A 515 19.21 1.61 8.01
C ALA A 515 19.40 0.36 8.88
N GLU A 516 18.36 -0.49 8.93
CA GLU A 516 18.44 -1.84 9.49
C GLU A 516 18.33 -2.88 8.36
N MET A 517 19.37 -3.70 8.16
CA MET A 517 19.28 -4.91 7.34
C MET A 517 18.92 -6.09 8.24
N LYS A 518 17.88 -6.83 7.85
CA LYS A 518 17.33 -7.96 8.62
C LYS A 518 17.43 -9.20 7.78
N ILE A 519 17.98 -10.28 8.33
CA ILE A 519 18.25 -11.54 7.64
C ILE A 519 17.60 -12.67 8.45
N ARG A 520 16.85 -13.54 7.78
CA ARG A 520 16.12 -14.67 8.40
C ARG A 520 16.21 -15.91 7.52
N ARG A 521 16.24 -17.09 8.09
CA ARG A 521 16.15 -18.35 7.35
C ARG A 521 14.76 -18.47 6.71
N LYS A 522 14.71 -18.89 5.45
CA LYS A 522 13.46 -19.17 4.74
C LYS A 522 12.69 -20.28 5.47
N PRO A 523 11.35 -20.20 5.57
CA PRO A 523 10.56 -21.31 6.09
C PRO A 523 10.77 -22.53 5.18
N LYS A 524 11.08 -23.69 5.78
CA LYS A 524 11.22 -24.94 5.02
C LYS A 524 9.92 -25.22 4.26
N LYS A 525 10.01 -25.48 2.96
CA LYS A 525 8.90 -26.02 2.18
C LYS A 525 8.65 -27.45 2.66
N ASP A 526 7.52 -27.70 3.33
CA ASP A 526 7.10 -29.05 3.69
C ASP A 526 6.86 -29.87 2.41
N SER A 527 7.83 -30.70 2.02
CA SER A 527 7.72 -31.63 0.88
C SER A 527 6.88 -32.87 1.19
N THR A 528 5.92 -32.73 2.11
CA THR A 528 5.08 -33.78 2.72
C THR A 528 3.65 -33.29 2.96
N LYS A 529 3.17 -32.36 2.11
CA LYS A 529 1.78 -31.86 2.06
C LYS A 529 1.11 -31.98 0.69
N SER A 530 1.73 -32.72 -0.23
CA SER A 530 0.97 -33.56 -1.15
C SER A 530 0.62 -34.85 -0.40
N GLU A 531 -0.66 -35.23 -0.44
CA GLU A 531 -1.27 -36.33 0.34
C GLU A 531 -1.46 -36.03 1.85
N ASN A 532 -2.65 -36.40 2.35
CA ASN A 532 -3.03 -36.47 3.76
C ASN A 532 -2.85 -35.23 4.65
N LYS A 533 -3.74 -34.24 4.47
CA LYS A 533 -4.49 -33.68 5.61
C LYS A 533 -5.85 -33.07 5.25
N SER A 534 -6.83 -33.96 5.23
CA SER A 534 -8.19 -33.63 5.68
C SER A 534 -8.17 -33.25 7.17
N GLU A 535 -9.23 -32.56 7.59
CA GLU A 535 -9.68 -32.35 8.97
C GLU A 535 -8.84 -31.46 9.92
N ASN A 536 -9.58 -30.56 10.56
CA ASN A 536 -9.38 -30.01 11.90
C ASN A 536 -8.06 -29.30 12.22
N LYS A 537 -8.12 -27.96 12.19
CA LYS A 537 -7.75 -27.20 13.40
C LYS A 537 -8.66 -25.99 13.61
N SER A 538 -9.08 -25.83 14.87
CA SER A 538 -10.03 -24.85 15.40
C SER A 538 -9.36 -23.53 15.76
N GLU A 539 -10.13 -22.65 16.43
CA GLU A 539 -9.84 -21.23 16.68
C GLU A 539 -8.99 -21.00 17.95
N GLU A 540 -9.16 -19.84 18.63
CA GLU A 540 -8.42 -19.29 19.80
C GLU A 540 -7.12 -18.53 19.38
N VAL A 541 -6.93 -17.20 19.59
CA VAL A 541 -7.46 -16.19 20.58
C VAL A 541 -6.91 -16.54 21.98
N GLU A 542 -6.32 -15.68 22.82
CA GLU A 542 -6.48 -14.24 23.17
C GLU A 542 -5.16 -13.43 22.96
N GLU A 543 -5.08 -12.09 22.98
CA GLU A 543 -5.56 -11.03 23.90
C GLU A 543 -4.82 -10.98 25.26
N ALA A 544 -4.95 -9.89 26.04
CA ALA A 544 -3.83 -9.34 26.79
C ALA A 544 -4.10 -8.88 28.24
N ALA A 545 -2.99 -8.88 29.01
CA ALA A 545 -2.73 -8.13 30.24
C ALA A 545 -3.47 -8.50 31.53
N SER A 546 -2.69 -8.77 32.59
CA SER A 546 -2.90 -8.18 33.92
C SER A 546 -1.61 -8.26 34.75
N SER A 547 -1.55 -7.55 35.88
CA SER A 547 -0.35 -7.42 36.73
C SER A 547 -0.66 -7.71 38.20
N SER A 548 0.26 -8.41 38.90
CA SER A 548 0.29 -8.41 40.37
C SER A 548 1.70 -8.62 40.91
N GLU A 549 2.10 -7.83 41.91
CA GLU A 549 3.43 -7.93 42.54
C GLU A 549 3.55 -9.11 43.52
N SER A 550 4.79 -9.53 43.80
CA SER A 550 5.17 -10.05 45.12
C SER A 550 6.66 -9.80 45.41
N LYS A 551 6.94 -8.99 46.43
CA LYS A 551 8.30 -8.61 46.86
C LYS A 551 8.82 -9.54 47.96
N LYS A 552 10.11 -9.92 47.94
CA LYS A 552 10.86 -10.32 49.15
C LYS A 552 12.33 -9.86 49.09
N ARG A 553 12.85 -9.45 50.26
CA ARG A 553 14.22 -8.92 50.54
C ARG A 553 15.14 -10.07 51.02
N LYS A 554 16.46 -9.94 51.23
CA LYS A 554 17.35 -8.76 51.33
C LYS A 554 18.58 -8.94 50.37
N SER A 555 19.88 -8.72 50.58
CA SER A 555 20.78 -8.41 51.73
C SER A 555 21.89 -7.41 51.31
N LYS A 556 23.14 -7.58 51.77
CA LYS A 556 24.43 -6.91 51.43
C LYS A 556 25.56 -7.92 51.75
N SER A 557 26.87 -7.75 51.53
CA SER A 557 27.75 -6.63 51.12
C SER A 557 28.96 -7.20 50.33
N LYS A 558 29.76 -6.43 49.57
CA LYS A 558 30.82 -5.51 50.02
C LYS A 558 31.10 -4.40 48.97
N LYS A 559 31.92 -3.41 49.34
CA LYS A 559 32.57 -2.47 48.40
C LYS A 559 33.92 -3.04 47.97
N GLU A 560 34.38 -2.69 46.78
CA GLU A 560 35.76 -2.21 46.58
C GLU A 560 35.82 -1.27 45.37
N ASN A 561 37.01 -0.72 45.07
CA ASN A 561 37.26 0.59 44.46
C ASN A 561 36.64 0.88 43.07
N VAL A 562 36.27 2.16 42.85
CA VAL A 562 35.85 2.73 41.56
C VAL A 562 36.92 3.71 41.07
N SER A 563 37.56 3.39 39.95
CA SER A 563 38.28 4.35 39.10
C SER A 563 38.53 3.80 37.70
N ASP A 564 39.10 2.59 37.57
CA ASP A 564 39.80 2.21 36.34
C ASP A 564 39.08 1.18 35.43
N GLU A 565 38.07 0.44 35.94
CA GLU A 565 37.40 -0.63 35.16
C GLU A 565 36.41 -0.13 34.08
N ILE A 566 36.07 1.17 34.05
CA ILE A 566 35.01 1.71 33.18
C ILE A 566 35.40 1.73 31.69
N ALA A 567 36.70 1.63 31.37
CA ALA A 567 37.19 1.65 29.99
C ALA A 567 36.93 0.36 29.20
N ASP A 568 36.86 -0.80 29.87
CA ASP A 568 37.04 -2.11 29.20
C ASP A 568 35.73 -2.86 28.89
N TRP A 569 34.60 -2.43 29.46
CA TRP A 569 33.32 -3.15 29.40
C TRP A 569 32.47 -2.95 28.13
N ILE A 570 32.98 -2.24 27.12
CA ILE A 570 32.18 -1.78 25.95
C ILE A 570 32.22 -2.77 24.75
N SER A 571 33.12 -3.75 24.72
CA SER A 571 33.56 -4.37 23.45
C SER A 571 33.22 -5.86 23.22
N LEU A 572 32.93 -6.67 24.24
CA LEU A 572 33.10 -8.14 24.16
C LEU A 572 31.84 -9.03 24.06
N PHE A 573 30.62 -8.54 24.30
CA PHE A 573 29.41 -9.38 24.22
C PHE A 573 28.50 -8.97 23.05
N PRO A 574 28.00 -9.93 22.23
CA PRO A 574 27.00 -9.62 21.21
C PRO A 574 25.67 -9.26 21.89
N ILE A 575 24.96 -8.26 21.36
CA ILE A 575 23.57 -8.03 21.75
C ILE A 575 22.75 -9.20 21.19
N THR A 576 22.22 -10.05 22.06
CA THR A 576 21.31 -11.13 21.65
C THR A 576 19.84 -10.76 21.86
N ARG A 577 18.95 -11.45 21.15
CA ARG A 577 17.49 -11.27 21.28
C ARG A 577 16.79 -12.63 21.29
N ARG A 578 15.66 -12.70 22.00
CA ARG A 578 14.82 -13.91 22.14
C ARG A 578 13.81 -14.12 21.01
N SER A 579 13.63 -13.14 20.12
CA SER A 579 12.69 -13.22 18.99
C SER A 579 13.03 -12.18 17.92
N GLY A 580 12.62 -12.40 16.67
CA GLY A 580 12.84 -11.50 15.53
C GLY A 580 13.47 -12.20 14.32
N PRO A 581 14.22 -11.49 13.47
CA PRO A 581 15.08 -12.12 12.45
C PRO A 581 16.25 -12.88 13.10
N ASP A 582 17.03 -13.63 12.32
CA ASP A 582 18.22 -14.36 12.82
C ASP A 582 19.42 -13.43 13.02
N LEU A 583 19.65 -12.53 12.06
CA LEU A 583 20.67 -11.47 12.13
C LEU A 583 20.02 -10.10 11.86
N LEU A 584 20.49 -9.08 12.60
CA LEU A 584 20.17 -7.67 12.42
C LEU A 584 21.50 -6.92 12.31
N LEU A 585 21.72 -6.26 11.17
CA LEU A 585 22.82 -5.33 10.96
C LEU A 585 22.27 -3.91 10.95
N THR A 586 23.03 -2.98 11.51
CA THR A 586 22.77 -1.55 11.36
C THR A 586 23.74 -0.98 10.33
N LEU A 587 23.20 -0.50 9.22
CA LEU A 587 23.95 0.07 8.11
C LEU A 587 24.03 1.59 8.24
N ASN A 588 25.23 2.12 8.05
CA ASN A 588 25.54 3.54 8.05
C ASN A 588 26.01 3.98 6.66
N HIS A 589 26.22 5.28 6.47
CA HIS A 589 26.82 5.80 5.26
C HIS A 589 28.26 5.26 5.09
N GLY A 590 28.54 4.66 3.94
CA GLY A 590 29.83 4.06 3.58
C GLY A 590 29.99 2.59 4.02
N ASP A 591 29.02 2.02 4.75
CA ASP A 591 29.09 0.62 5.17
C ASP A 591 28.94 -0.32 3.97
N LEU A 592 29.72 -1.40 3.97
CA LEU A 592 29.67 -2.47 2.99
C LEU A 592 29.24 -3.78 3.67
N VAL A 593 28.27 -4.48 3.08
CA VAL A 593 27.91 -5.85 3.46
C VAL A 593 28.27 -6.79 2.32
N ILE A 594 29.03 -7.83 2.63
CA ILE A 594 29.47 -8.86 1.67
C ILE A 594 28.87 -10.19 2.13
N MET A 595 27.93 -10.70 1.36
CA MET A 595 27.28 -11.99 1.59
C MET A 595 27.97 -13.07 0.77
N ALA A 596 28.62 -14.02 1.46
CA ALA A 596 29.46 -15.05 0.87
C ALA A 596 28.94 -16.46 1.17
N GLY A 597 28.62 -17.19 0.10
CA GLY A 597 28.09 -18.54 0.13
C GLY A 597 26.81 -18.65 -0.67
N LYS A 598 26.75 -19.60 -1.62
CA LYS A 598 25.56 -19.78 -2.47
C LYS A 598 24.33 -20.24 -1.66
N THR A 599 24.54 -21.12 -0.68
CA THR A 599 23.47 -21.64 0.18
C THR A 599 22.87 -20.56 1.08
N LEU A 600 23.59 -19.48 1.40
CA LEU A 600 23.05 -18.29 2.06
C LEU A 600 21.91 -17.68 1.24
N GLN A 601 22.18 -17.38 -0.04
CA GLN A 601 21.21 -16.75 -0.95
C GLN A 601 20.00 -17.67 -1.20
N GLU A 602 20.25 -18.97 -1.37
CA GLU A 602 19.19 -19.97 -1.57
C GLU A 602 18.33 -20.19 -0.31
N ASN A 603 18.90 -20.10 0.91
CA ASN A 603 18.21 -20.48 2.16
C ASN A 603 17.77 -19.31 3.08
N TYR A 604 18.17 -18.06 2.84
CA TYR A 604 17.83 -16.91 3.69
C TYR A 604 17.10 -15.81 2.92
N ASP A 605 16.05 -15.21 3.52
CA ASP A 605 15.51 -13.94 3.07
C ASP A 605 16.25 -12.80 3.75
N HIS A 606 16.38 -11.67 3.07
CA HIS A 606 16.78 -10.42 3.71
C HIS A 606 15.82 -9.25 3.37
N MET A 607 15.89 -8.17 4.14
CA MET A 607 15.24 -6.89 3.83
C MET A 607 16.01 -5.71 4.44
N VAL A 608 15.94 -4.53 3.82
CA VAL A 608 16.57 -3.31 4.35
C VAL A 608 15.54 -2.22 4.65
N ILE A 609 15.25 -1.97 5.93
CA ILE A 609 14.32 -0.91 6.39
C ILE A 609 15.08 0.30 6.96
N TRP A 610 14.39 1.40 7.24
CA TRP A 610 15.00 2.60 7.85
C TRP A 610 15.03 2.47 9.36
N ILE A 611 16.01 3.08 10.03
CA ILE A 611 15.98 3.24 11.49
C ILE A 611 14.86 4.23 11.84
N ASN A 612 13.68 3.67 12.08
CA ASN A 612 12.50 4.42 12.47
C ASN A 612 12.61 4.71 13.98
N ASP A 613 12.98 5.93 14.36
CA ASP A 613 13.08 6.29 15.79
C ASP A 613 11.68 6.40 16.42
N LYS A 614 11.18 5.23 16.82
CA LYS A 614 10.00 5.05 17.66
C LYS A 614 10.39 4.97 19.13
N ARG A 615 11.68 4.83 19.48
CA ARG A 615 12.16 4.68 20.86
C ARG A 615 12.20 6.03 21.60
N LYS A 616 12.52 7.14 20.92
CA LYS A 616 12.52 8.50 21.50
C LYS A 616 11.14 9.21 21.51
N ARG A 617 10.06 8.61 20.98
CA ARG A 617 8.72 9.26 20.82
C ARG A 617 7.97 9.61 22.12
N SER A 618 8.59 9.44 23.28
CA SER A 618 8.00 9.75 24.60
C SER A 618 8.13 11.23 25.00
N ILE A 619 9.13 11.97 24.47
CA ILE A 619 9.61 13.22 25.10
C ILE A 619 9.51 14.49 24.21
N MET A 620 9.31 14.38 22.89
CA MET A 620 9.35 15.55 21.99
C MET A 620 7.96 16.06 21.56
N THR A 621 7.84 17.39 21.48
CA THR A 621 6.63 18.15 21.13
C THR A 621 6.32 18.11 19.62
N LYS A 622 5.13 18.61 19.23
CA LYS A 622 4.45 18.31 17.95
C LYS A 622 5.19 18.70 16.67
N ASP A 623 6.17 19.59 16.72
CA ASP A 623 6.64 20.37 15.56
C ASP A 623 7.95 19.87 14.93
N SER A 624 8.53 18.76 15.40
CA SER A 624 9.81 18.20 14.92
C SER A 624 9.67 16.98 13.98
N LYS A 625 8.81 17.07 12.95
CA LYS A 625 8.57 15.98 11.97
C LYS A 625 9.40 16.11 10.69
N ILE A 626 10.73 15.98 10.78
CA ILE A 626 11.63 16.00 9.61
C ILE A 626 12.68 14.87 9.68
N TRP A 627 12.26 13.64 9.99
CA TRP A 627 13.15 12.47 10.19
C TRP A 627 12.64 11.17 9.54
N ASP A 628 12.31 11.25 8.25
CA ASP A 628 12.37 10.12 7.31
C ASP A 628 13.15 10.65 6.09
N ARG A 629 14.36 10.12 5.82
CA ARG A 629 15.32 10.67 4.84
C ARG A 629 15.97 9.55 3.99
N VAL A 630 16.80 9.91 3.00
CA VAL A 630 16.68 9.36 1.61
C VAL A 630 18.02 9.08 0.90
N LEU A 631 17.93 8.36 -0.22
CA LEU A 631 18.92 8.19 -1.32
C LEU A 631 20.04 7.13 -1.15
N ILE A 632 20.41 6.59 -2.33
CA ILE A 632 21.14 5.32 -2.64
C ILE A 632 21.39 4.40 -1.44
N LYS A 633 20.48 3.45 -1.23
CA LYS A 633 20.53 2.60 -0.04
C LYS A 633 21.30 1.30 -0.26
N GLU A 634 21.33 0.83 -1.50
CA GLU A 634 21.80 -0.51 -1.84
C GLU A 634 22.34 -0.48 -3.27
N LEU A 635 23.65 -0.58 -3.39
CA LEU A 635 24.37 -0.82 -4.63
C LEU A 635 24.76 -2.29 -4.64
N ALA A 636 23.86 -3.15 -5.09
CA ALA A 636 24.07 -4.59 -5.09
C ALA A 636 24.92 -5.00 -6.30
N ILE A 637 26.14 -5.44 -6.05
CA ILE A 637 27.13 -5.85 -7.03
C ILE A 637 27.17 -7.37 -7.07
N TYR A 638 27.04 -7.94 -8.27
CA TYR A 638 26.93 -9.38 -8.50
C TYR A 638 28.00 -9.88 -9.48
N ARG A 639 28.39 -11.13 -9.29
CA ARG A 639 29.09 -11.97 -10.27
C ARG A 639 28.10 -13.00 -10.77
N ASN A 640 27.83 -13.06 -12.07
CA ASN A 640 27.11 -14.19 -12.66
C ASN A 640 28.01 -15.43 -12.82
N GLY A 641 27.42 -16.63 -12.80
CA GLY A 641 28.11 -17.92 -12.90
C GLY A 641 27.49 -18.90 -13.90
#